data_AF-A0A1F8RYC6-F1
#
_entry.id   AF-A0A1F8RYC6-F1
#
_cell.length_a   1.000
_cell.length_b   1.000
_cell.length_c   1.000
_cell.angle_alpha   90.00
_cell.angle_beta   90.00
_cell.angle_gamma   90.00
#
_symmetry.space_group_name_H-M   'P 1'
#
loop_
_entity.id
_entity.type
_entity.pdbx_description
1 polymer ?
#
loop_
_entity_poly.entity_id
_entity_poly.type
_entity_poly.pdbx_seq_one_letter_code
_entity_poly.pdbx_strand_id
1 'polypeptide(L)'
;MGPLYDQPRETLTKEQVDASLRYQIMDVVDQIRWIPDFGHERELDWLRNMHDWMISKKRYWGLALPIYDCAACGTVEVIGGREELRERAVEGWETFEGHTPHRPFVDAVKIACPGCGSPVERIKDVGNPWLDAGIVPFSTLHQREDPDYWQEWFPADFITESFPGQFRNWFYSMLAMSTVLRREPPFRTIFGYALVFGEDGRPMHKSWGNAIEFDEAADRMGVDVMRWMFAKARPEENIPFGWHAADESRRELLILWNVYSFFVTYARLAGWTPVTAAPPVAERPVLDRWILSRAAGTAATVEERLLDVDALGAARALSAYLDGLSTWYLRLSRRRFSRSDDPTDRAAAFATLHEALVAGARMLAPVLPFLAESLYENLVAAVAPDAPDSVHLTRWPSAELAAHRDDGLETAMASAQGAVDLARTLRASAHLKTRQPLATAWMALPDRGAAIGDELLRLIADEINVKEVVVIDDDSGLVERRVKPLLPKIGRRLGSAIPAVMAAARTGEVEFGDDGSVTLAGVTLAPDEVEILAMPRPGTAVAHHDGLVVVLDTALTPALVAEGEARELARAIQELRREAGLELDDRIDLWVGPLGDSAAAHLPAIADDTLAVLASGDPPTGVLRSTVELDGGPVVIALRRRAAGG
;
A
#
# COMPACT_ATOMS: atom_id res chain seq x y z
N MET A 1 32.47 -27.00 17.31
CA MET A 1 31.01 -27.14 17.06
C MET A 1 30.36 -28.40 17.63
N GLY A 2 31.13 -29.33 18.24
CA GLY A 2 30.60 -30.57 18.79
C GLY A 2 30.48 -31.70 17.75
N PRO A 3 30.13 -32.92 18.20
CA PRO A 3 29.96 -34.07 17.31
C PRO A 3 28.76 -33.89 16.38
N LEU A 4 28.85 -34.54 15.22
CA LEU A 4 27.74 -34.75 14.30
C LEU A 4 27.22 -36.18 14.49
N TYR A 5 25.89 -36.34 14.44
CA TYR A 5 25.26 -37.65 14.54
C TYR A 5 24.62 -38.04 13.20
N ASP A 6 24.80 -39.29 12.81
CA ASP A 6 24.24 -39.87 11.59
C ASP A 6 22.81 -40.38 11.82
N GLN A 7 21.93 -39.48 12.27
CA GLN A 7 20.50 -39.72 12.47
C GLN A 7 19.73 -38.39 12.39
N PRO A 8 18.41 -38.40 12.13
CA PRO A 8 17.59 -37.18 12.11
C PRO A 8 17.70 -36.39 13.42
N ARG A 9 17.64 -35.05 13.33
CA ARG A 9 17.80 -34.18 14.51
C ARG A 9 16.72 -34.46 15.55
N GLU A 10 15.52 -34.76 15.09
CA GLU A 10 14.33 -35.00 15.90
C GLU A 10 14.44 -36.30 16.73
N THR A 11 15.39 -37.18 16.39
CA THR A 11 15.66 -38.42 17.12
C THR A 11 16.87 -38.34 18.05
N LEU A 12 17.54 -37.19 18.15
CA LEU A 12 18.66 -37.00 19.07
C LEU A 12 18.20 -37.02 20.52
N THR A 13 18.97 -37.67 21.40
CA THR A 13 18.74 -37.56 22.85
C THR A 13 19.18 -36.19 23.36
N LYS A 14 18.69 -35.80 24.54
CA LYS A 14 19.11 -34.56 25.20
C LYS A 14 20.64 -34.50 25.41
N GLU A 15 21.25 -35.62 25.78
CA GLU A 15 22.70 -35.70 25.98
C GLU A 15 23.48 -35.48 24.68
N GLN A 16 22.94 -35.98 23.55
CA GLN A 16 23.54 -35.76 22.23
C GLN A 16 23.45 -34.29 21.80
N VAL A 17 22.30 -33.65 22.03
CA VAL A 17 22.13 -32.22 21.80
C VAL A 17 23.06 -31.40 22.71
N ASP A 18 23.12 -31.73 24.00
CA ASP A 18 23.97 -31.05 24.98
C ASP A 18 25.48 -31.22 24.71
N ALA A 19 25.88 -32.29 24.02
CA ALA A 19 27.26 -32.50 23.60
C ALA A 19 27.66 -31.64 22.38
N SER A 20 26.71 -31.02 21.67
CA SER A 20 26.97 -30.31 20.42
C SER A 20 26.37 -28.91 20.38
N LEU A 21 27.23 -27.89 20.40
CA LEU A 21 26.81 -26.48 20.28
C LEU A 21 25.99 -26.24 19.01
N ARG A 22 26.25 -26.98 17.94
CA ARG A 22 25.47 -26.91 16.70
C ARG A 22 23.98 -27.16 16.95
N TYR A 23 23.65 -28.29 17.59
CA TYR A 23 22.25 -28.64 17.84
C TYR A 23 21.62 -27.70 18.87
N GLN A 24 22.39 -27.20 19.85
CA GLN A 24 21.92 -26.17 20.78
C GLN A 24 21.54 -24.86 20.07
N ILE A 25 22.34 -24.42 19.09
CA ILE A 25 22.01 -23.24 18.29
C ILE A 25 20.75 -23.50 17.47
N MET A 26 20.61 -24.70 16.89
CA MET A 26 19.39 -25.05 16.14
C MET A 26 18.13 -25.01 17.03
N ASP A 27 18.21 -25.43 18.30
CA ASP A 27 17.09 -25.33 19.24
C ASP A 27 16.72 -23.87 19.56
N VAL A 28 17.71 -22.98 19.57
CA VAL A 28 17.50 -21.54 19.71
C VAL A 28 16.86 -20.96 18.44
N VAL A 29 17.31 -21.37 17.26
CA VAL A 29 16.77 -20.91 15.96
C VAL A 29 15.28 -21.23 15.79
N ASP A 30 14.84 -22.39 16.29
CA ASP A 30 13.43 -22.81 16.21
C ASP A 30 12.48 -21.95 17.05
N GLN A 31 13.00 -21.15 17.99
CA GLN A 31 12.19 -20.25 18.83
C GLN A 31 11.95 -18.88 18.19
N ILE A 32 12.54 -18.61 17.03
CA ILE A 32 12.59 -17.30 16.39
C ILE A 32 11.61 -17.27 15.23
N ARG A 33 10.88 -16.15 15.09
CA ARG A 33 10.07 -15.88 13.90
C ARG A 33 10.97 -15.37 12.77
N TRP A 34 10.98 -16.06 11.64
CA TRP A 34 11.77 -15.68 10.46
C TRP A 34 10.87 -15.14 9.37
N ILE A 35 11.15 -13.94 8.87
CA ILE A 35 10.41 -13.31 7.78
C ILE A 35 11.40 -12.98 6.65
N PRO A 36 11.22 -13.55 5.45
CA PRO A 36 10.30 -14.62 5.10
C PRO A 36 10.70 -15.98 5.70
N ASP A 37 9.73 -16.90 5.78
CA ASP A 37 9.86 -18.19 6.48
C ASP A 37 11.03 -19.06 6.00
N PHE A 38 11.43 -18.95 4.73
CA PHE A 38 12.56 -19.73 4.20
C PHE A 38 13.89 -19.40 4.91
N GLY A 39 13.98 -18.25 5.60
CA GLY A 39 15.16 -17.87 6.37
C GLY A 39 15.49 -18.88 7.47
N HIS A 40 14.46 -19.45 8.12
CA HIS A 40 14.63 -20.49 9.12
C HIS A 40 15.35 -21.72 8.55
N GLU A 41 14.82 -22.27 7.45
CA GLU A 41 15.42 -23.44 6.79
C GLU A 41 16.83 -23.15 6.26
N ARG A 42 17.09 -21.92 5.82
CA ARG A 42 18.40 -21.48 5.35
C ARG A 42 19.43 -21.43 6.48
N GLU A 43 19.04 -20.96 7.66
CA GLU A 43 19.90 -20.96 8.85
C GLU A 43 20.16 -22.40 9.32
N LEU A 44 19.13 -23.26 9.34
CA LEU A 44 19.32 -24.68 9.69
C LEU A 44 20.24 -25.40 8.68
N ASP A 45 20.10 -25.14 7.38
CA ASP A 45 21.00 -25.68 6.35
C ASP A 45 22.46 -25.22 6.57
N TRP A 46 22.67 -23.93 6.86
CA TRP A 46 23.99 -23.41 7.21
C TRP A 46 24.55 -24.12 8.45
N LEU A 47 23.75 -24.23 9.51
CA LEU A 47 24.12 -24.89 10.75
C LEU A 47 24.39 -26.39 10.57
N ARG A 48 23.81 -27.08 9.59
CA ARG A 48 24.13 -28.49 9.29
C ARG A 48 25.51 -28.63 8.62
N ASN A 49 25.87 -27.69 7.74
CA ASN A 49 27.03 -27.80 6.86
C ASN A 49 28.27 -26.99 7.31
N MET A 50 28.11 -26.07 8.27
CA MET A 50 29.22 -25.25 8.74
C MET A 50 30.33 -26.08 9.40
N HIS A 51 31.54 -25.55 9.38
CA HIS A 51 32.71 -26.12 10.05
C HIS A 51 33.09 -25.25 11.27
N ASP A 52 34.16 -25.62 11.97
CA ASP A 52 34.61 -24.86 13.13
C ASP A 52 34.93 -23.40 12.77
N TRP A 53 34.48 -22.50 13.65
CA TRP A 53 34.68 -21.07 13.48
C TRP A 53 36.09 -20.66 13.92
N MET A 54 36.90 -20.19 12.97
CA MET A 54 38.20 -19.59 13.27
C MET A 54 38.04 -18.18 13.85
N ILE A 55 38.14 -18.10 15.18
CA ILE A 55 37.94 -16.87 15.95
C ILE A 55 39.19 -15.99 16.07
N SER A 56 40.40 -16.50 15.82
CA SER A 56 41.63 -15.71 15.94
C SER A 56 42.07 -15.09 14.60
N LYS A 57 42.69 -13.92 14.67
CA LYS A 57 43.25 -13.17 13.54
C LYS A 57 44.61 -12.58 13.89
N LYS A 58 45.56 -12.73 12.97
CA LYS A 58 46.88 -12.05 13.01
C LYS A 58 46.75 -10.62 12.48
N ARG A 59 46.17 -9.75 13.31
CA ARG A 59 45.92 -8.32 13.05
C ARG A 59 46.26 -7.48 14.30
N TYR A 60 46.29 -6.16 14.13
CA TYR A 60 46.59 -5.21 15.21
C TYR A 60 45.33 -4.70 15.91
N TRP A 61 44.26 -4.43 15.16
CA TRP A 61 43.02 -3.86 15.68
C TRP A 61 41.93 -4.92 15.80
N GLY A 62 41.26 -4.97 16.96
CA GLY A 62 40.23 -5.94 17.34
C GLY A 62 40.35 -6.32 18.82
N LEU A 63 39.39 -7.07 19.36
CA LEU A 63 39.43 -7.57 20.73
C LEU A 63 40.68 -8.42 20.97
N ALA A 64 41.51 -8.03 21.93
CA ALA A 64 42.64 -8.86 22.33
C ALA A 64 42.14 -10.16 22.95
N LEU A 65 42.52 -11.31 22.38
CA LEU A 65 42.13 -12.61 22.93
C LEU A 65 42.88 -12.82 24.26
N PRO A 66 42.17 -13.07 25.38
CA PRO A 66 42.77 -13.15 26.71
C PRO A 66 43.37 -14.54 27.00
N ILE A 67 44.05 -15.13 26.01
CA ILE A 67 44.58 -16.50 26.06
C ILE A 67 46.08 -16.44 26.30
N TYR A 68 46.55 -17.09 27.36
CA TYR A 68 47.95 -17.20 27.78
C TYR A 68 48.41 -18.64 27.62
N ASP A 69 49.22 -18.90 26.61
CA ASP A 69 49.71 -20.24 26.25
C ASP A 69 51.17 -20.41 26.72
N CYS A 70 51.37 -21.21 27.78
CA CYS A 70 52.69 -21.39 28.38
C CYS A 70 53.53 -22.38 27.58
N ALA A 71 54.47 -21.88 26.77
CA ALA A 71 55.39 -22.72 26.01
C ALA A 71 56.29 -23.65 26.88
N ALA A 72 56.49 -23.34 28.17
CA ALA A 72 57.36 -24.12 29.06
C ALA A 72 56.73 -25.43 29.55
N CYS A 73 55.41 -25.46 29.78
CA CYS A 73 54.72 -26.64 30.31
C CYS A 73 53.42 -27.01 29.58
N GLY A 74 53.01 -26.24 28.58
CA GLY A 74 51.80 -26.47 27.78
C GLY A 74 50.49 -26.09 28.47
N THR A 75 50.54 -25.45 29.64
CA THR A 75 49.34 -24.97 30.33
C THR A 75 48.78 -23.75 29.61
N VAL A 76 47.48 -23.79 29.27
CA VAL A 76 46.75 -22.69 28.65
C VAL A 76 45.79 -22.09 29.68
N GLU A 77 45.84 -20.77 29.84
CA GLU A 77 44.96 -20.01 30.71
C GLU A 77 44.13 -19.01 29.90
N VAL A 78 42.86 -18.82 30.27
CA VAL A 78 41.98 -17.81 29.67
C VAL A 78 41.49 -16.87 30.76
N ILE A 79 41.83 -15.58 30.65
CA ILE A 79 41.46 -14.57 31.64
C ILE A 79 40.05 -14.02 31.34
N GLY A 80 39.14 -14.10 32.30
CA GLY A 80 37.73 -13.76 32.17
C GLY A 80 37.39 -12.29 32.38
N GLY A 81 38.29 -11.49 32.95
CA GLY A 81 38.02 -10.08 33.20
C GLY A 81 39.22 -9.24 33.61
N ARG A 82 39.00 -7.93 33.70
CA ARG A 82 40.03 -6.95 34.07
C ARG A 82 40.53 -7.13 35.51
N GLU A 83 39.64 -7.48 36.43
CA GLU A 83 39.98 -7.70 37.84
C GLU A 83 40.85 -8.95 38.00
N GLU A 84 40.43 -10.08 37.40
CA GLU A 84 41.25 -11.29 37.36
C GLU A 84 42.61 -11.02 36.69
N LEU A 85 42.65 -10.27 35.59
CA LEU A 85 43.91 -9.91 34.93
C LEU A 85 44.83 -9.13 35.89
N ARG A 86 44.28 -8.22 36.71
CA ARG A 86 45.02 -7.45 37.70
C ARG A 86 45.63 -8.36 38.77
N GLU A 87 44.83 -9.25 39.32
CA GLU A 87 45.26 -10.17 40.39
C GLU A 87 46.33 -11.15 39.91
N ARG A 88 46.27 -11.54 38.63
CA ARG A 88 47.17 -12.52 38.03
C ARG A 88 48.43 -11.91 37.43
N ALA A 89 48.46 -10.60 37.21
CA ALA A 89 49.59 -9.91 36.59
C ALA A 89 50.84 -9.96 37.49
N VAL A 90 51.95 -10.45 36.94
CA VAL A 90 53.28 -10.41 37.58
C VAL A 90 54.20 -9.35 36.97
N GLU A 91 53.92 -8.93 35.74
CA GLU A 91 54.65 -7.86 35.04
C GLU A 91 53.70 -7.04 34.16
N GLY A 92 54.07 -5.78 33.89
CA GLY A 92 53.44 -4.94 32.86
C GLY A 92 52.09 -4.32 33.20
N TRP A 93 51.56 -4.53 34.42
CA TRP A 93 50.29 -3.93 34.84
C TRP A 93 50.30 -2.41 34.75
N GLU A 94 51.36 -1.74 35.21
CA GLU A 94 51.43 -0.27 35.18
C GLU A 94 51.45 0.31 33.77
N THR A 95 51.96 -0.43 32.79
CA THR A 95 51.88 -0.04 31.37
C THR A 95 50.46 -0.16 30.83
N PHE A 96 49.69 -1.12 31.33
CA PHE A 96 48.30 -1.37 30.91
C PHE A 96 47.29 -0.50 31.66
N GLU A 97 47.53 -0.20 32.94
CA GLU A 97 46.61 0.57 33.78
C GLU A 97 46.30 1.94 33.15
N GLY A 98 45.03 2.35 33.23
CA GLY A 98 44.54 3.56 32.57
C GLY A 98 44.25 3.42 31.07
N HIS A 99 44.56 2.28 30.43
CA HIS A 99 44.31 2.04 29.01
C HIS A 99 43.17 1.03 28.78
N THR A 100 42.59 1.07 27.57
CA THR A 100 41.65 0.04 27.12
C THR A 100 42.38 -1.30 26.90
N PRO A 101 41.70 -2.46 27.00
CA PRO A 101 42.30 -3.80 26.80
C PRO A 101 42.63 -4.12 25.33
N HIS A 102 43.21 -3.16 24.62
CA HIS A 102 43.66 -3.27 23.25
C HIS A 102 45.19 -3.32 23.16
N ARG A 103 45.68 -3.79 22.02
CA ARG A 103 47.09 -3.66 21.65
C ARG A 103 47.45 -2.17 21.51
N PRO A 104 48.66 -1.74 21.89
CA PRO A 104 49.75 -2.57 22.42
C PRO A 104 49.69 -2.78 23.95
N PHE A 105 48.87 -2.04 24.69
CA PHE A 105 48.94 -1.97 26.15
C PHE A 105 48.72 -3.31 26.84
N VAL A 106 47.69 -4.06 26.42
CA VAL A 106 47.40 -5.39 26.97
C VAL A 106 48.47 -6.43 26.64
N ASP A 107 49.31 -6.18 25.62
CA ASP A 107 50.42 -7.08 25.26
C ASP A 107 51.58 -7.01 26.26
N ALA A 108 51.63 -5.96 27.09
CA ALA A 108 52.67 -5.78 28.10
C ALA A 108 52.42 -6.64 29.35
N VAL A 109 51.18 -7.02 29.61
CA VAL A 109 50.80 -7.76 30.81
C VAL A 109 51.25 -9.22 30.71
N LYS A 110 52.00 -9.69 31.71
CA LYS A 110 52.33 -11.11 31.88
C LYS A 110 51.71 -11.65 33.15
N ILE A 111 51.30 -12.91 33.11
CA ILE A 111 50.78 -13.63 34.27
C ILE A 111 51.74 -14.74 34.71
N ALA A 112 51.66 -15.15 35.98
CA ALA A 112 52.30 -16.39 36.41
C ALA A 112 51.52 -17.61 35.86
N CYS A 113 52.22 -18.52 35.17
CA CYS A 113 51.65 -19.79 34.73
C CYS A 113 51.20 -20.61 35.95
N PRO A 114 49.94 -21.08 36.01
CA PRO A 114 49.48 -21.89 37.14
C PRO A 114 50.14 -23.28 37.19
N GLY A 115 50.67 -23.78 36.07
CA GLY A 115 51.33 -25.08 36.00
C GLY A 115 52.79 -25.09 36.48
N CYS A 116 53.56 -24.04 36.17
CA CYS A 116 55.01 -24.02 36.43
C CYS A 116 55.55 -22.71 37.04
N GLY A 117 54.70 -21.70 37.25
CA GLY A 117 55.09 -20.40 37.81
C GLY A 117 55.83 -19.45 36.85
N SER A 118 56.25 -19.92 35.67
CA SER A 118 56.93 -19.08 34.67
C SER A 118 56.05 -17.91 34.23
N PRO A 119 56.61 -16.71 33.98
CA PRO A 119 55.88 -15.60 33.37
C PRO A 119 55.42 -15.95 31.95
N VAL A 120 54.16 -15.66 31.62
CA VAL A 120 53.54 -15.95 30.32
C VAL A 120 52.88 -14.70 29.77
N GLU A 121 53.12 -14.43 28.48
CA GLU A 121 52.41 -13.41 27.70
C GLU A 121 51.17 -13.99 27.04
N ARG A 122 50.15 -13.17 26.80
CA ARG A 122 49.03 -13.58 25.95
C ARG A 122 49.51 -13.84 24.51
N ILE A 123 48.78 -14.67 23.77
CA ILE A 123 48.91 -14.75 22.31
C ILE A 123 48.73 -13.35 21.69
N LYS A 124 49.41 -13.03 20.59
CA LYS A 124 49.29 -11.68 19.97
C LYS A 124 48.07 -11.52 19.08
N ASP A 125 47.33 -12.59 18.82
CA ASP A 125 46.12 -12.60 18.00
C ASP A 125 45.02 -11.72 18.61
N VAL A 126 44.18 -11.19 17.72
CA VAL A 126 42.92 -10.50 18.06
C VAL A 126 41.73 -11.33 17.57
N GLY A 127 40.56 -11.05 18.10
CA GLY A 127 39.30 -11.66 17.70
C GLY A 127 38.92 -11.32 16.26
N ASN A 128 38.23 -12.26 15.63
CA ASN A 128 37.46 -12.02 14.41
C ASN A 128 36.38 -10.96 14.72
N PRO A 129 36.16 -9.95 13.86
CA PRO A 129 35.12 -8.92 14.07
C PRO A 129 33.71 -9.46 14.31
N TRP A 130 33.39 -10.69 13.87
CA TRP A 130 32.11 -11.31 14.18
C TRP A 130 32.01 -11.77 15.65
N LEU A 131 33.09 -11.80 16.42
CA LEU A 131 33.03 -11.94 17.88
C LEU A 131 32.46 -10.67 18.52
N ASP A 132 32.88 -9.49 18.04
CA ASP A 132 32.35 -8.20 18.46
C ASP A 132 30.85 -8.11 18.14
N ALA A 133 30.49 -8.52 16.92
CA ALA A 133 29.11 -8.62 16.47
C ALA A 133 28.24 -9.47 17.40
N GLY A 134 28.70 -10.69 17.71
CA GLY A 134 27.90 -11.66 18.43
C GLY A 134 27.60 -11.26 19.88
N ILE A 135 28.42 -10.40 20.48
CA ILE A 135 28.23 -9.96 21.86
C ILE A 135 27.34 -8.71 21.99
N VAL A 136 26.89 -8.11 20.88
CA VAL A 136 26.01 -6.91 20.88
C VAL A 136 24.79 -7.04 21.80
N PRO A 137 24.09 -8.19 21.88
CA PRO A 137 22.96 -8.36 22.81
C PRO A 137 23.33 -8.20 24.29
N PHE A 138 24.62 -8.25 24.64
CA PHE A 138 25.13 -8.17 26.00
C PHE A 138 25.97 -6.91 26.25
N SER A 139 26.63 -6.37 25.22
CA SER A 139 27.59 -5.27 25.37
C SER A 139 27.00 -3.87 25.28
N THR A 140 25.79 -3.72 24.75
CA THR A 140 25.18 -2.40 24.47
C THR A 140 24.25 -1.89 25.56
N LEU A 141 23.82 -2.77 26.48
CA LEU A 141 22.83 -2.46 27.52
C LEU A 141 23.34 -2.80 28.93
N HIS A 142 24.64 -2.61 29.17
CA HIS A 142 25.23 -2.69 30.51
C HIS A 142 24.97 -3.99 31.26
N GLN A 143 24.86 -5.13 30.58
CA GLN A 143 24.46 -6.41 31.19
C GLN A 143 25.29 -6.81 32.42
N ARG A 144 26.56 -6.40 32.50
CA ARG A 144 27.44 -6.66 33.64
C ARG A 144 27.25 -5.70 34.81
N GLU A 145 26.85 -4.46 34.53
CA GLU A 145 26.66 -3.41 35.54
C GLU A 145 25.21 -3.33 36.03
N ASP A 146 24.24 -3.53 35.13
CA ASP A 146 22.80 -3.46 35.38
C ASP A 146 22.05 -4.62 34.67
N PRO A 147 22.05 -5.82 35.27
CA PRO A 147 21.39 -6.99 34.70
C PRO A 147 19.87 -6.89 34.63
N ASP A 148 19.24 -6.08 35.48
CA ASP A 148 17.78 -5.92 35.54
C ASP A 148 17.32 -5.05 34.36
N TYR A 149 18.00 -3.93 34.10
CA TYR A 149 17.75 -3.12 32.91
C TYR A 149 17.96 -3.93 31.62
N TRP A 150 19.05 -4.70 31.54
CA TRP A 150 19.30 -5.57 30.37
C TRP A 150 18.15 -6.56 30.12
N GLN A 151 17.55 -7.14 31.16
CA GLN A 151 16.43 -8.08 31.04
C GLN A 151 15.14 -7.45 30.50
N GLU A 152 14.98 -6.12 30.59
CA GLU A 152 13.83 -5.43 29.98
C GLU A 152 13.87 -5.47 28.45
N TRP A 153 15.08 -5.54 27.88
CA TRP A 153 15.32 -5.41 26.44
C TRP A 153 15.82 -6.69 25.77
N PHE A 154 16.30 -7.67 26.54
CA PHE A 154 16.72 -8.96 26.03
C PHE A 154 15.64 -10.04 26.24
N PRO A 155 15.28 -10.81 25.20
CA PRO A 155 15.76 -10.72 23.82
C PRO A 155 15.12 -9.55 23.05
N ALA A 156 15.82 -9.02 22.04
CA ALA A 156 15.29 -7.95 21.21
C ALA A 156 14.03 -8.41 20.45
N ASP A 157 12.99 -7.59 20.36
CA ASP A 157 11.76 -8.00 19.67
C ASP A 157 11.94 -8.21 18.16
N PHE A 158 12.79 -7.39 17.55
CA PHE A 158 12.93 -7.30 16.11
C PHE A 158 14.35 -6.92 15.69
N ILE A 159 14.88 -7.63 14.68
CA ILE A 159 16.04 -7.18 13.91
C ILE A 159 15.73 -7.21 12.42
N THR A 160 16.42 -6.36 11.65
CA THR A 160 16.31 -6.35 10.19
C THR A 160 17.64 -6.17 9.51
N GLU A 161 17.95 -7.05 8.56
CA GLU A 161 19.21 -7.03 7.80
C GLU A 161 19.03 -7.70 6.44
N SER A 162 19.91 -7.39 5.48
CA SER A 162 19.87 -8.07 4.17
C SER A 162 20.24 -9.55 4.32
N PHE A 163 19.54 -10.47 3.66
CA PHE A 163 19.88 -11.89 3.71
C PHE A 163 21.28 -12.26 3.22
N PRO A 164 21.79 -11.70 2.10
CA PRO A 164 23.08 -12.11 1.57
C PRO A 164 24.21 -11.89 2.57
N GLY A 165 24.84 -12.98 2.99
CA GLY A 165 26.01 -12.99 3.89
C GLY A 165 25.68 -13.10 5.38
N GLN A 166 24.46 -12.79 5.83
CA GLN A 166 24.19 -12.67 7.27
C GLN A 166 24.01 -14.00 8.01
N PHE A 167 23.48 -15.04 7.35
CA PHE A 167 23.41 -16.41 7.87
C PHE A 167 24.79 -16.95 8.30
N ARG A 168 25.87 -16.51 7.64
CA ARG A 168 27.24 -16.92 7.98
C ARG A 168 27.89 -16.02 9.03
N ASN A 169 27.40 -14.79 9.15
CA ASN A 169 28.09 -13.69 9.78
C ASN A 169 27.26 -13.18 10.96
N TRP A 170 26.48 -12.10 10.79
CA TRP A 170 25.82 -11.41 11.89
C TRP A 170 24.82 -12.31 12.63
N PHE A 171 23.89 -12.95 11.91
CA PHE A 171 22.88 -13.83 12.53
C PHE A 171 23.54 -14.97 13.30
N TYR A 172 24.39 -15.73 12.61
CA TYR A 172 25.13 -16.84 13.23
C TYR A 172 25.95 -16.38 14.45
N SER A 173 26.63 -15.23 14.38
CA SER A 173 27.46 -14.77 15.49
C SER A 173 26.66 -14.46 16.75
N MET A 174 25.51 -13.80 16.62
CA MET A 174 24.64 -13.52 17.76
C MET A 174 23.96 -14.80 18.27
N LEU A 175 23.50 -15.67 17.36
CA LEU A 175 22.92 -16.96 17.72
C LEU A 175 23.92 -17.82 18.50
N ALA A 176 25.16 -17.93 18.01
CA ALA A 176 26.21 -18.69 18.67
C ALA A 176 26.55 -18.11 20.05
N MET A 177 26.76 -16.80 20.16
CA MET A 177 27.11 -16.17 21.44
C MET A 177 25.97 -16.26 22.46
N SER A 178 24.75 -15.96 22.04
CA SER A 178 23.57 -16.04 22.92
C SER A 178 23.32 -17.48 23.38
N THR A 179 23.49 -18.46 22.49
CA THR A 179 23.37 -19.88 22.85
C THR A 179 24.42 -20.27 23.90
N VAL A 180 25.68 -19.87 23.72
CA VAL A 180 26.76 -20.18 24.66
C VAL A 180 26.56 -19.52 26.01
N LEU A 181 26.13 -18.26 26.04
CA LEU A 181 26.05 -17.46 27.26
C LEU A 181 24.73 -17.62 28.03
N ARG A 182 23.62 -17.87 27.32
CA ARG A 182 22.26 -17.86 27.88
C ARG A 182 21.40 -19.06 27.50
N ARG A 183 21.73 -19.76 26.41
CA ARG A 183 20.84 -20.77 25.78
C ARG A 183 19.44 -20.21 25.46
N GLU A 184 19.39 -18.94 25.07
CA GLU A 184 18.17 -18.21 24.71
C GLU A 184 18.38 -17.51 23.37
N PRO A 185 17.32 -17.28 22.57
CA PRO A 185 17.41 -16.50 21.34
C PRO A 185 17.84 -15.06 21.64
N PRO A 186 18.73 -14.45 20.84
CA PRO A 186 19.10 -13.04 21.00
C PRO A 186 18.02 -12.07 20.52
N PHE A 187 17.07 -12.55 19.70
CA PHE A 187 15.95 -11.78 19.15
C PHE A 187 14.73 -12.68 18.94
N ARG A 188 13.53 -12.10 18.97
CA ARG A 188 12.25 -12.80 18.76
C ARG A 188 11.86 -12.91 17.29
N THR A 189 12.12 -11.87 16.50
CA THR A 189 11.78 -11.81 15.08
C THR A 189 12.96 -11.32 14.24
N ILE A 190 13.22 -11.97 13.10
CA ILE A 190 14.12 -11.49 12.05
C ILE A 190 13.31 -11.14 10.82
N PHE A 191 13.47 -9.93 10.31
CA PHE A 191 13.05 -9.56 8.95
C PHE A 191 14.26 -9.41 8.05
N GLY A 192 14.44 -10.37 7.15
CA GLY A 192 15.47 -10.32 6.14
C GLY A 192 14.96 -9.84 4.79
N TYR A 193 15.82 -9.13 4.07
CA TYR A 193 15.48 -8.58 2.75
C TYR A 193 16.59 -8.80 1.71
N ALA A 194 16.24 -8.72 0.43
CA ALA A 194 17.12 -8.88 -0.71
C ALA A 194 17.94 -7.60 -0.98
N LEU A 195 18.60 -7.50 -2.14
CA LEU A 195 19.49 -6.38 -2.46
C LEU A 195 18.78 -5.30 -3.27
N VAL A 196 19.39 -4.12 -3.30
CA VAL A 196 19.04 -3.07 -4.24
C VAL A 196 19.84 -3.26 -5.53
N PHE A 197 19.15 -3.30 -6.67
CA PHE A 197 19.71 -3.43 -8.02
C PHE A 197 19.42 -2.16 -8.83
N GLY A 198 20.17 -1.92 -9.89
CA GLY A 198 19.80 -0.87 -10.85
C GLY A 198 18.50 -1.23 -11.57
N GLU A 199 17.79 -0.23 -12.10
CA GLU A 199 16.59 -0.43 -12.94
C GLU A 199 16.83 -1.33 -14.17
N ASP A 200 18.09 -1.43 -14.60
CA ASP A 200 18.53 -2.32 -15.67
C ASP A 200 18.65 -3.81 -15.26
N GLY A 201 18.30 -4.13 -14.01
CA GLY A 201 18.35 -5.48 -13.44
C GLY A 201 19.76 -5.96 -13.09
N ARG A 202 20.78 -5.08 -13.12
CA ARG A 202 22.15 -5.42 -12.78
C ARG A 202 22.51 -4.94 -11.37
N PRO A 203 23.46 -5.60 -10.68
CA PRO A 203 24.05 -5.05 -9.47
C PRO A 203 24.61 -3.64 -9.69
N MET A 204 24.47 -2.79 -8.69
CA MET A 204 24.97 -1.41 -8.75
C MET A 204 26.48 -1.37 -8.52
N HIS A 205 27.23 -0.90 -9.52
CA HIS A 205 28.68 -0.77 -9.45
C HIS A 205 29.14 0.59 -9.98
N LYS A 206 30.02 1.26 -9.22
CA LYS A 206 30.60 2.57 -9.62
C LYS A 206 31.25 2.51 -11.00
N SER A 207 31.94 1.41 -11.32
CA SER A 207 32.61 1.22 -12.62
C SER A 207 31.65 1.05 -13.81
N TRP A 208 30.38 0.72 -13.56
CA TRP A 208 29.36 0.59 -14.60
C TRP A 208 28.52 1.87 -14.78
N GLY A 209 28.74 2.88 -13.93
CA GLY A 209 28.00 4.14 -13.95
C GLY A 209 26.52 3.99 -13.59
N ASN A 210 26.09 2.83 -13.05
CA ASN A 210 24.72 2.57 -12.62
C ASN A 210 24.53 2.62 -11.10
N ALA A 211 25.60 2.90 -10.34
CA ALA A 211 25.51 3.16 -8.91
C ALA A 211 25.02 4.59 -8.66
N ILE A 212 24.06 4.73 -7.77
CA ILE A 212 23.50 6.00 -7.31
C ILE A 212 23.91 6.13 -5.84
N GLU A 213 24.61 7.21 -5.50
CA GLU A 213 25.00 7.50 -4.11
C GLU A 213 23.79 8.01 -3.33
N PHE A 214 23.77 7.73 -2.02
CA PHE A 214 22.64 8.05 -1.16
C PHE A 214 22.28 9.55 -1.19
N ASP A 215 23.25 10.45 -1.05
CA ASP A 215 22.99 11.89 -0.99
C ASP A 215 22.34 12.39 -2.31
N GLU A 216 22.79 11.88 -3.46
CA GLU A 216 22.19 12.21 -4.75
C GLU A 216 20.75 11.69 -4.85
N ALA A 217 20.51 10.47 -4.39
CA ALA A 217 19.17 9.91 -4.34
C ALA A 217 18.26 10.70 -3.40
N ALA A 218 18.73 11.06 -2.20
CA ALA A 218 17.96 11.83 -1.23
C ALA A 218 17.56 13.21 -1.78
N ASP A 219 18.48 13.92 -2.43
CA ASP A 219 18.24 15.24 -3.00
C ASP A 219 17.28 15.22 -4.20
N ARG A 220 17.41 14.23 -5.09
CA ARG A 220 16.66 14.18 -6.35
C ARG A 220 15.38 13.36 -6.25
N MET A 221 15.40 12.21 -5.56
CA MET A 221 14.22 11.37 -5.34
C MET A 221 13.38 11.89 -4.19
N GLY A 222 14.03 12.29 -3.09
CA GLY A 222 13.37 12.53 -1.81
C GLY A 222 13.32 11.24 -0.99
N VAL A 223 13.69 11.35 0.29
CA VAL A 223 13.80 10.19 1.19
C VAL A 223 12.48 9.47 1.43
N ASP A 224 11.35 10.18 1.45
CA ASP A 224 10.03 9.54 1.58
C ASP A 224 9.64 8.74 0.33
N VAL A 225 10.06 9.17 -0.86
CA VAL A 225 9.87 8.39 -2.09
C VAL A 225 10.66 7.09 -2.00
N MET A 226 11.92 7.15 -1.53
CA MET A 226 12.75 5.95 -1.34
C MET A 226 12.13 5.00 -0.30
N ARG A 227 11.66 5.52 0.84
CA ARG A 227 10.99 4.72 1.87
C ARG A 227 9.70 4.08 1.34
N TRP A 228 8.94 4.79 0.52
CA TRP A 228 7.75 4.25 -0.14
C TRP A 228 8.08 3.10 -1.09
N MET A 229 9.16 3.22 -1.87
CA MET A 229 9.65 2.14 -2.73
C MET A 229 10.00 0.90 -1.90
N PHE A 230 10.73 1.07 -0.79
CA PHE A 230 11.13 -0.04 0.09
C PHE A 230 9.92 -0.68 0.78
N ALA A 231 8.96 0.10 1.27
CA ALA A 231 7.75 -0.42 1.87
C ALA A 231 6.88 -1.21 0.87
N LYS A 232 6.94 -0.86 -0.42
CA LYS A 232 6.22 -1.56 -1.50
C LYS A 232 6.99 -2.72 -2.13
N ALA A 233 8.17 -3.05 -1.62
CA ALA A 233 8.97 -4.17 -2.12
C ALA A 233 8.59 -5.48 -1.42
N ARG A 234 8.72 -6.59 -2.15
CA ARG A 234 8.70 -7.92 -1.55
C ARG A 234 10.08 -8.18 -0.93
N PRO A 235 10.19 -8.58 0.35
CA PRO A 235 11.48 -8.73 1.02
C PRO A 235 12.42 -9.70 0.28
N GLU A 236 11.88 -10.74 -0.34
CA GLU A 236 12.63 -11.76 -1.08
C GLU A 236 13.11 -11.34 -2.49
N GLU A 237 12.66 -10.18 -3.00
CA GLU A 237 12.96 -9.71 -4.36
C GLU A 237 13.92 -8.52 -4.34
N ASN A 238 14.85 -8.51 -5.29
CA ASN A 238 15.73 -7.35 -5.44
C ASN A 238 14.93 -6.14 -5.89
N ILE A 239 15.20 -4.99 -5.31
CA ILE A 239 14.49 -3.74 -5.61
C ILE A 239 15.12 -3.08 -6.83
N PRO A 240 14.38 -2.86 -7.94
CA PRO A 240 14.86 -2.07 -9.05
C PRO A 240 14.88 -0.59 -8.64
N PHE A 241 16.07 -0.07 -8.39
CA PHE A 241 16.29 1.27 -7.87
C PHE A 241 16.90 2.18 -8.93
N GLY A 242 16.25 3.31 -9.14
CA GLY A 242 16.68 4.35 -10.06
C GLY A 242 15.62 5.44 -10.21
N TRP A 243 15.86 6.34 -11.15
CA TRP A 243 15.10 7.57 -11.28
C TRP A 243 13.67 7.35 -11.77
N HIS A 244 13.45 6.38 -12.66
CA HIS A 244 12.13 6.10 -13.22
C HIS A 244 11.20 5.45 -12.18
N ALA A 245 11.68 4.42 -11.50
CA ALA A 245 10.96 3.74 -10.43
C ALA A 245 10.64 4.71 -9.27
N ALA A 246 11.58 5.59 -8.93
CA ALA A 246 11.33 6.66 -7.96
C ALA A 246 10.23 7.63 -8.44
N ASP A 247 10.20 7.99 -9.72
CA ASP A 247 9.14 8.86 -10.26
C ASP A 247 7.76 8.21 -10.27
N GLU A 248 7.65 6.89 -10.45
CA GLU A 248 6.39 6.16 -10.28
C GLU A 248 5.88 6.26 -8.83
N SER A 249 6.74 5.98 -7.85
CA SER A 249 6.42 6.16 -6.43
C SER A 249 6.07 7.61 -6.09
N ARG A 250 6.78 8.58 -6.66
CA ARG A 250 6.49 10.01 -6.48
C ARG A 250 5.10 10.38 -7.00
N ARG A 251 4.71 9.90 -8.18
CA ARG A 251 3.39 10.19 -8.78
C ARG A 251 2.24 9.74 -7.90
N GLU A 252 2.40 8.61 -7.22
CA GLU A 252 1.43 8.11 -6.26
C GLU A 252 1.32 9.03 -5.03
N LEU A 253 2.45 9.45 -4.45
CA LEU A 253 2.45 10.37 -3.30
C LEU A 253 1.93 11.77 -3.66
N LEU A 254 2.11 12.20 -4.91
CA LEU A 254 1.54 13.46 -5.41
C LEU A 254 0.01 13.46 -5.39
N ILE A 255 -0.66 12.29 -5.41
CA ILE A 255 -2.11 12.20 -5.25
C ILE A 255 -2.53 12.80 -3.90
N LEU A 256 -1.88 12.38 -2.81
CA LEU A 256 -2.11 12.93 -1.47
C LEU A 256 -1.81 14.42 -1.43
N TRP A 257 -0.67 14.84 -1.98
CA TRP A 257 -0.29 16.27 -1.99
C TRP A 257 -1.31 17.13 -2.74
N ASN A 258 -1.88 16.63 -3.83
CA ASN A 258 -2.90 17.34 -4.60
C ASN A 258 -4.23 17.45 -3.84
N VAL A 259 -4.64 16.39 -3.13
CA VAL A 259 -5.84 16.43 -2.25
C VAL A 259 -5.64 17.44 -1.12
N TYR A 260 -4.48 17.40 -0.47
CA TYR A 260 -4.10 18.33 0.60
C TYR A 260 -4.06 19.79 0.09
N SER A 261 -3.40 20.03 -1.04
CA SER A 261 -3.32 21.36 -1.66
C SER A 261 -4.70 21.92 -2.03
N PHE A 262 -5.57 21.07 -2.59
CA PHE A 262 -6.97 21.42 -2.83
C PHE A 262 -7.65 21.83 -1.51
N PHE A 263 -7.57 20.99 -0.48
CA PHE A 263 -8.20 21.25 0.80
C PHE A 263 -7.75 22.59 1.40
N VAL A 264 -6.44 22.82 1.53
CA VAL A 264 -5.88 24.05 2.12
C VAL A 264 -6.31 25.29 1.32
N THR A 265 -6.31 25.21 0.00
CA THR A 265 -6.72 26.32 -0.87
C THR A 265 -8.18 26.71 -0.62
N TYR A 266 -9.09 25.73 -0.66
CA TYR A 266 -10.52 26.00 -0.49
C TYR A 266 -10.89 26.33 0.95
N ALA A 267 -10.22 25.75 1.95
CA ALA A 267 -10.44 26.05 3.35
C ALA A 267 -10.06 27.52 3.65
N ARG A 268 -8.92 27.99 3.14
CA ARG A 268 -8.51 29.40 3.27
C ARG A 268 -9.47 30.35 2.59
N LEU A 269 -9.92 30.05 1.36
CA LEU A 269 -10.91 30.87 0.65
C LEU A 269 -12.24 30.93 1.39
N ALA A 270 -12.63 29.85 2.07
CA ALA A 270 -13.85 29.78 2.87
C ALA A 270 -13.70 30.37 4.28
N GLY A 271 -12.48 30.72 4.72
CA GLY A 271 -12.21 31.06 6.13
C GLY A 271 -12.50 29.92 7.09
N TRP A 272 -12.44 28.66 6.62
CA TRP A 272 -12.74 27.47 7.43
C TRP A 272 -11.56 27.10 8.33
N THR A 273 -11.85 26.59 9.52
CA THR A 273 -10.86 26.08 10.49
C THR A 273 -11.38 24.78 11.13
N PRO A 274 -10.52 23.90 11.68
CA PRO A 274 -10.97 22.63 12.29
C PRO A 274 -11.89 22.78 13.50
N VAL A 275 -11.98 23.97 14.10
CA VAL A 275 -12.93 24.26 15.19
C VAL A 275 -14.33 24.66 14.69
N THR A 276 -14.50 24.82 13.37
CA THR A 276 -15.80 25.12 12.77
C THR A 276 -16.75 23.94 12.98
N ALA A 277 -17.93 24.22 13.56
CA ALA A 277 -18.94 23.19 13.80
C ALA A 277 -19.38 22.52 12.48
N ALA A 278 -19.47 21.20 12.51
CA ALA A 278 -20.01 20.39 11.42
C ALA A 278 -21.05 19.40 11.97
N PRO A 279 -21.99 18.92 11.14
CA PRO A 279 -22.92 17.88 11.54
C PRO A 279 -22.20 16.63 12.06
N PRO A 280 -22.81 15.88 12.99
CA PRO A 280 -22.32 14.56 13.39
C PRO A 280 -22.16 13.65 12.18
N VAL A 281 -21.16 12.75 12.19
CA VAL A 281 -20.86 11.87 11.06
C VAL A 281 -22.09 11.09 10.56
N ALA A 282 -22.95 10.63 11.47
CA ALA A 282 -24.18 9.90 11.13
C ALA A 282 -25.18 10.71 10.28
N GLU A 283 -25.13 12.05 10.36
CA GLU A 283 -26.00 12.96 9.62
C GLU A 283 -25.34 13.49 8.33
N ARG A 284 -24.06 13.15 8.09
CA ARG A 284 -23.34 13.56 6.88
C ARG A 284 -23.75 12.69 5.68
N PRO A 285 -23.64 13.23 4.44
CA PRO A 285 -23.87 12.47 3.20
C PRO A 285 -23.11 11.14 3.14
N VAL A 286 -23.61 10.20 2.35
CA VAL A 286 -23.06 8.83 2.25
C VAL A 286 -21.58 8.80 1.88
N LEU A 287 -21.12 9.73 1.03
CA LEU A 287 -19.71 9.85 0.65
C LEU A 287 -18.82 10.22 1.85
N ASP A 288 -19.31 11.09 2.74
CA ASP A 288 -18.59 11.52 3.93
C ASP A 288 -18.48 10.37 4.93
N ARG A 289 -19.60 9.68 5.19
CA ARG A 289 -19.63 8.49 6.05
C ARG A 289 -18.73 7.39 5.52
N TRP A 290 -18.74 7.17 4.20
CA TRP A 290 -17.92 6.17 3.55
C TRP A 290 -16.42 6.47 3.69
N ILE A 291 -15.95 7.68 3.39
CA ILE A 291 -14.50 7.93 3.43
C ILE A 291 -13.94 7.82 4.86
N LEU A 292 -14.74 8.14 5.88
CA LEU A 292 -14.36 7.95 7.29
C LEU A 292 -14.42 6.48 7.72
N SER A 293 -15.43 5.72 7.27
CA SER A 293 -15.48 4.26 7.44
C SER A 293 -14.29 3.56 6.78
N ARG A 294 -13.89 4.03 5.59
CA ARG A 294 -12.71 3.56 4.89
C ARG A 294 -11.43 3.93 5.63
N ALA A 295 -11.31 5.15 6.14
CA ALA A 295 -10.17 5.55 6.98
C ALA A 295 -10.04 4.68 8.23
N ALA A 296 -11.16 4.38 8.91
CA ALA A 296 -11.20 3.49 10.07
C ALA A 296 -10.75 2.05 9.72
N GLY A 297 -11.26 1.50 8.62
CA GLY A 297 -10.87 0.17 8.15
C GLY A 297 -9.40 0.10 7.72
N THR A 298 -8.91 1.14 7.03
CA THR A 298 -7.50 1.26 6.64
C THR A 298 -6.61 1.38 7.87
N ALA A 299 -6.98 2.16 8.89
CA ALA A 299 -6.20 2.29 10.12
C ALA A 299 -6.03 0.92 10.82
N ALA A 300 -7.11 0.17 10.97
CA ALA A 300 -7.08 -1.16 11.57
C ALA A 300 -6.26 -2.15 10.72
N THR A 301 -6.45 -2.14 9.40
CA THR A 301 -5.69 -3.01 8.48
C THR A 301 -4.20 -2.69 8.54
N VAL A 302 -3.81 -1.42 8.46
CA VAL A 302 -2.40 -1.01 8.49
C VAL A 302 -1.78 -1.35 9.85
N GLU A 303 -2.50 -1.18 10.95
CA GLU A 303 -2.04 -1.60 12.29
C GLU A 303 -1.73 -3.10 12.33
N GLU A 304 -2.68 -3.92 11.88
CA GLU A 304 -2.53 -5.39 11.80
C GLU A 304 -1.29 -5.76 10.97
N ARG A 305 -1.14 -5.16 9.79
CA ARG A 305 -0.01 -5.45 8.90
C ARG A 305 1.32 -5.03 9.51
N LEU A 306 1.41 -3.84 10.13
CA LEU A 306 2.65 -3.38 10.75
C LEU A 306 3.04 -4.19 11.99
N LEU A 307 2.06 -4.60 12.82
CA LEU A 307 2.30 -5.51 13.95
C LEU A 307 2.76 -6.90 13.48
N ASP A 308 2.35 -7.31 12.28
CA ASP A 308 2.80 -8.56 11.66
C ASP A 308 4.10 -8.42 10.82
N VAL A 309 4.69 -7.22 10.81
CA VAL A 309 5.90 -6.87 10.03
C VAL A 309 5.69 -6.99 8.50
N ASP A 310 4.47 -6.74 8.03
CA ASP A 310 4.08 -6.71 6.62
C ASP A 310 4.00 -5.26 6.10
N ALA A 311 5.16 -4.66 5.83
CA ALA A 311 5.24 -3.31 5.27
C ALA A 311 4.56 -3.20 3.89
N LEU A 312 4.57 -4.28 3.09
CA LEU A 312 3.97 -4.32 1.76
C LEU A 312 2.45 -4.29 1.82
N GLY A 313 1.85 -5.10 2.68
CA GLY A 313 0.42 -5.10 2.95
C GLY A 313 -0.05 -3.74 3.48
N ALA A 314 0.70 -3.16 4.42
CA ALA A 314 0.44 -1.82 4.93
C ALA A 314 0.46 -0.76 3.81
N ALA A 315 1.52 -0.75 2.99
CA ALA A 315 1.65 0.20 1.89
C ALA A 315 0.53 0.04 0.85
N ARG A 316 0.12 -1.19 0.52
CA ARG A 316 -1.00 -1.45 -0.39
C ARG A 316 -2.34 -0.94 0.14
N ALA A 317 -2.62 -1.15 1.43
CA ALA A 317 -3.83 -0.63 2.06
C ALA A 317 -3.86 0.91 2.04
N LEU A 318 -2.72 1.55 2.30
CA LEU A 318 -2.55 2.99 2.20
C LEU A 318 -2.72 3.50 0.76
N SER A 319 -2.14 2.84 -0.24
CA SER A 319 -2.35 3.16 -1.66
C SER A 319 -3.84 3.16 -2.03
N ALA A 320 -4.56 2.11 -1.64
CA ALA A 320 -5.99 1.97 -1.93
C ALA A 320 -6.86 3.00 -1.19
N TYR A 321 -6.41 3.47 -0.03
CA TYR A 321 -7.04 4.57 0.70
C TYR A 321 -6.83 5.91 -0.01
N LEU A 322 -5.58 6.23 -0.40
CA LEU A 322 -5.23 7.46 -1.10
C LEU A 322 -5.94 7.58 -2.45
N ASP A 323 -6.04 6.46 -3.18
CA ASP A 323 -6.81 6.40 -4.42
C ASP A 323 -8.28 6.74 -4.15
N GLY A 324 -8.95 6.01 -3.24
CA GLY A 324 -10.36 6.25 -2.91
C GLY A 324 -10.64 7.68 -2.41
N LEU A 325 -9.72 8.27 -1.65
CA LEU A 325 -9.81 9.66 -1.18
C LEU A 325 -9.81 10.65 -2.35
N SER A 326 -8.97 10.42 -3.36
CA SER A 326 -8.79 11.32 -4.51
C SER A 326 -9.81 11.06 -5.63
N THR A 327 -9.83 9.84 -6.14
CA THR A 327 -10.53 9.43 -7.37
C THR A 327 -12.02 9.22 -7.14
N TRP A 328 -12.44 9.00 -5.90
CA TRP A 328 -13.86 8.82 -5.56
C TRP A 328 -14.36 9.96 -4.68
N TYR A 329 -13.92 10.04 -3.43
CA TYR A 329 -14.47 10.99 -2.46
C TYR A 329 -14.32 12.44 -2.91
N LEU A 330 -13.07 12.89 -3.12
CA LEU A 330 -12.81 14.28 -3.48
C LEU A 330 -13.42 14.60 -4.83
N ARG A 331 -13.24 13.76 -5.86
CA ARG A 331 -13.78 13.96 -7.21
C ARG A 331 -15.29 14.23 -7.20
N LEU A 332 -16.04 13.44 -6.45
CA LEU A 332 -17.51 13.56 -6.35
C LEU A 332 -17.94 14.72 -5.45
N SER A 333 -17.11 15.07 -4.45
CA SER A 333 -17.43 16.13 -3.48
C SER A 333 -16.95 17.53 -3.89
N ARG A 334 -16.15 17.71 -4.96
CA ARG A 334 -15.51 19.00 -5.32
C ARG A 334 -16.48 20.19 -5.33
N ARG A 335 -17.71 20.00 -5.81
CA ARG A 335 -18.73 21.06 -5.91
C ARG A 335 -19.15 21.61 -4.55
N ARG A 336 -19.11 20.76 -3.51
CA ARG A 336 -19.50 21.11 -2.14
C ARG A 336 -18.57 22.15 -1.52
N PHE A 337 -17.30 22.19 -1.96
CA PHE A 337 -16.30 23.15 -1.47
C PHE A 337 -16.40 24.55 -2.10
N SER A 338 -16.90 24.65 -3.34
CA SER A 338 -16.86 25.88 -4.15
C SER A 338 -18.21 26.57 -4.36
N ARG A 339 -19.32 25.81 -4.41
CA ARG A 339 -20.62 26.27 -4.91
C ARG A 339 -21.82 25.77 -4.10
N SER A 340 -21.61 25.20 -2.90
CA SER A 340 -22.75 24.76 -2.09
C SER A 340 -23.49 25.97 -1.52
N ASP A 341 -24.77 26.11 -1.88
CA ASP A 341 -25.71 27.05 -1.26
C ASP A 341 -26.16 26.57 0.12
N ASP A 342 -25.77 25.36 0.53
CA ASP A 342 -26.00 24.82 1.87
C ASP A 342 -24.70 24.92 2.72
N PRO A 343 -24.65 25.87 3.68
CA PRO A 343 -23.52 26.02 4.59
C PRO A 343 -23.26 24.76 5.44
N THR A 344 -24.31 23.98 5.74
CA THR A 344 -24.23 22.79 6.59
C THR A 344 -23.53 21.65 5.86
N ASP A 345 -23.94 21.40 4.61
CA ASP A 345 -23.28 20.43 3.74
C ASP A 345 -21.82 20.82 3.45
N ARG A 346 -21.57 22.11 3.22
CA ARG A 346 -20.21 22.62 2.99
C ARG A 346 -19.32 22.41 4.23
N ALA A 347 -19.85 22.66 5.43
CA ALA A 347 -19.13 22.41 6.67
C ALA A 347 -18.84 20.91 6.86
N ALA A 348 -19.80 20.03 6.55
CA ALA A 348 -19.60 18.58 6.58
C ALA A 348 -18.49 18.12 5.62
N ALA A 349 -18.43 18.66 4.40
CA ALA A 349 -17.40 18.34 3.42
C ALA A 349 -16.00 18.73 3.89
N PHE A 350 -15.83 19.95 4.43
CA PHE A 350 -14.55 20.40 4.98
C PHE A 350 -14.12 19.60 6.19
N ALA A 351 -15.01 19.37 7.16
CA ALA A 351 -14.70 18.58 8.35
C ALA A 351 -14.31 17.15 7.97
N THR A 352 -15.04 16.52 7.07
CA THR A 352 -14.76 15.14 6.65
C THR A 352 -13.43 15.03 5.91
N LEU A 353 -13.13 15.94 4.97
CA LEU A 353 -11.84 15.89 4.26
C LEU A 353 -10.66 16.19 5.20
N HIS A 354 -10.84 17.06 6.18
CA HIS A 354 -9.84 17.32 7.23
C HIS A 354 -9.59 16.06 8.07
N GLU A 355 -10.65 15.47 8.63
CA GLU A 355 -10.58 14.23 9.43
C GLU A 355 -9.90 13.09 8.65
N ALA A 356 -10.26 12.91 7.37
CA ALA A 356 -9.63 11.94 6.48
C ALA A 356 -8.13 12.22 6.25
N LEU A 357 -7.76 13.47 5.95
CA LEU A 357 -6.35 13.83 5.75
C LEU A 357 -5.51 13.64 7.02
N VAL A 358 -6.05 13.98 8.20
CA VAL A 358 -5.36 13.78 9.48
C VAL A 358 -5.19 12.29 9.81
N ALA A 359 -6.23 11.48 9.57
CA ALA A 359 -6.11 10.03 9.68
C ALA A 359 -5.03 9.48 8.73
N GLY A 360 -5.03 9.93 7.47
CA GLY A 360 -4.02 9.59 6.47
C GLY A 360 -2.60 9.93 6.93
N ALA A 361 -2.38 11.15 7.43
CA ALA A 361 -1.07 11.58 7.94
C ALA A 361 -0.58 10.68 9.09
N ARG A 362 -1.45 10.36 10.05
CA ARG A 362 -1.10 9.47 11.18
C ARG A 362 -0.75 8.06 10.73
N MET A 363 -1.51 7.49 9.78
CA MET A 363 -1.24 6.14 9.26
C MET A 363 0.04 6.10 8.40
N LEU A 364 0.37 7.18 7.69
CA LEU A 364 1.56 7.25 6.84
C LEU A 364 2.85 7.50 7.63
N ALA A 365 2.77 8.08 8.83
CA ALA A 365 3.93 8.53 9.61
C ALA A 365 5.06 7.50 9.80
N PRO A 366 4.80 6.19 10.07
CA PRO A 366 5.88 5.20 10.20
C PRO A 366 6.65 4.95 8.89
N VAL A 367 6.04 5.22 7.73
CA VAL A 367 6.63 4.96 6.41
C VAL A 367 7.13 6.25 5.75
N LEU A 368 6.40 7.35 5.87
CA LEU A 368 6.65 8.64 5.21
C LEU A 368 6.71 9.78 6.24
N PRO A 369 7.74 9.80 7.11
CA PRO A 369 7.74 10.68 8.26
C PRO A 369 7.75 12.17 7.93
N PHE A 370 8.36 12.59 6.81
CA PHE A 370 8.49 14.01 6.49
C PHE A 370 7.20 14.56 5.86
N LEU A 371 6.61 13.81 4.94
CA LEU A 371 5.33 14.16 4.32
C LEU A 371 4.20 14.15 5.35
N ALA A 372 4.15 13.10 6.19
CA ALA A 372 3.16 13.01 7.27
C ALA A 372 3.29 14.19 8.25
N GLU A 373 4.51 14.53 8.66
CA GLU A 373 4.76 15.67 9.55
C GLU A 373 4.33 16.98 8.90
N SER A 374 4.72 17.22 7.64
CA SER A 374 4.35 18.45 6.92
C SER A 374 2.84 18.65 6.80
N LEU A 375 2.09 17.56 6.63
CA LEU A 375 0.62 17.60 6.62
C LEU A 375 0.08 17.88 8.03
N TYR A 376 0.55 17.14 9.02
CA TYR A 376 0.06 17.23 10.40
C TYR A 376 0.34 18.59 11.04
N GLU A 377 1.54 19.15 10.86
CA GLU A 377 1.90 20.46 11.37
C GLU A 377 0.91 21.53 10.89
N ASN A 378 0.60 21.56 9.58
CA ASN A 378 -0.32 22.55 9.02
C ASN A 378 -1.79 22.26 9.37
N LEU A 379 -2.22 20.99 9.35
CA LEU A 379 -3.61 20.61 9.54
C LEU A 379 -4.05 20.59 11.02
N VAL A 380 -3.12 20.37 11.95
CA VAL A 380 -3.41 20.14 13.37
C VAL A 380 -2.58 21.06 14.25
N ALA A 381 -1.26 20.88 14.31
CA ALA A 381 -0.42 21.56 15.31
C ALA A 381 -0.49 23.09 15.22
N ALA A 382 -0.59 23.65 14.00
CA ALA A 382 -0.70 25.08 13.77
C ALA A 382 -2.05 25.71 14.21
N VAL A 383 -3.08 24.89 14.45
CA VAL A 383 -4.46 25.35 14.68
C VAL A 383 -5.11 24.81 15.96
N ALA A 384 -4.54 23.78 16.58
CA ALA A 384 -5.00 23.16 17.81
C ALA A 384 -3.90 23.19 18.88
N PRO A 385 -3.88 24.20 19.78
CA PRO A 385 -2.79 24.39 20.76
C PRO A 385 -2.57 23.24 21.74
N ASP A 386 -3.60 22.43 22.00
CA ASP A 386 -3.54 21.30 22.92
C ASP A 386 -3.18 19.96 22.23
N ALA A 387 -3.05 19.96 20.90
CA ALA A 387 -2.61 18.78 20.16
C ALA A 387 -1.09 18.58 20.32
N PRO A 388 -0.58 17.34 20.19
CA PRO A 388 0.85 17.11 20.03
C PRO A 388 1.42 17.98 18.90
N ASP A 389 2.66 18.43 19.04
CA ASP A 389 3.34 19.28 18.07
C ASP A 389 3.88 18.51 16.86
N SER A 390 3.95 17.17 16.96
CA SER A 390 4.43 16.26 15.91
C SER A 390 3.48 15.07 15.73
N VAL A 391 3.31 14.61 14.49
CA VAL A 391 2.53 13.39 14.17
C VAL A 391 3.13 12.17 14.87
N HIS A 392 4.45 12.17 15.06
CA HIS A 392 5.23 11.09 15.67
C HIS A 392 5.02 10.97 17.18
N LEU A 393 4.32 11.94 17.79
CA LEU A 393 3.91 11.93 19.20
C LEU A 393 2.42 11.61 19.37
N THR A 394 1.72 11.28 18.27
CA THR A 394 0.32 10.88 18.31
C THR A 394 0.15 9.38 18.57
N ARG A 395 -1.01 8.99 19.10
CA ARG A 395 -1.40 7.58 19.18
C ARG A 395 -1.82 7.06 17.80
N TRP A 396 -1.69 5.77 17.58
CA TRP A 396 -2.26 5.13 16.39
C TRP A 396 -3.79 5.33 16.33
N PRO A 397 -4.39 5.65 15.16
CA PRO A 397 -5.77 6.15 15.09
C PRO A 397 -6.87 5.06 15.10
N SER A 398 -6.56 3.76 15.03
CA SER A 398 -7.59 2.71 14.87
C SER A 398 -8.71 2.78 15.92
N ALA A 399 -8.35 2.84 17.21
CA ALA A 399 -9.34 2.87 18.29
C ALA A 399 -10.21 4.14 18.28
N GLU A 400 -9.62 5.27 17.89
CA GLU A 400 -10.31 6.56 17.79
C GLU A 400 -11.31 6.56 16.62
N LEU A 401 -10.92 5.97 15.49
CA LEU A 401 -11.74 5.92 14.27
C LEU A 401 -12.75 4.77 14.25
N ALA A 402 -12.66 3.81 15.17
CA ALA A 402 -13.49 2.60 15.19
C ALA A 402 -15.00 2.89 15.12
N ALA A 403 -15.46 4.00 15.73
CA ALA A 403 -16.86 4.40 15.72
C ALA A 403 -17.37 4.82 14.33
N HIS A 404 -16.49 5.12 13.38
CA HIS A 404 -16.86 5.46 12.00
C HIS A 404 -17.01 4.23 11.11
N ARG A 405 -16.59 3.04 11.57
CA ARG A 405 -16.59 1.83 10.75
C ARG A 405 -18.03 1.38 10.44
N ASP A 406 -18.32 1.21 9.16
CA ASP A 406 -19.59 0.67 8.66
C ASP A 406 -19.32 -0.33 7.52
N ASP A 407 -19.21 -1.63 7.86
CA ASP A 407 -18.92 -2.70 6.90
C ASP A 407 -20.02 -2.86 5.84
N GLY A 408 -21.27 -2.57 6.20
CA GLY A 408 -22.40 -2.60 5.27
C GLY A 408 -22.27 -1.51 4.22
N LEU A 409 -21.92 -0.30 4.65
CA LEU A 409 -21.65 0.82 3.74
C LEU A 409 -20.42 0.57 2.85
N GLU A 410 -19.34 0.01 3.36
CA GLU A 410 -18.19 -0.35 2.52
C GLU A 410 -18.57 -1.36 1.43
N THR A 411 -19.33 -2.38 1.79
CA THR A 411 -19.79 -3.42 0.84
C THR A 411 -20.71 -2.83 -0.22
N ALA A 412 -21.64 -1.97 0.19
CA ALA A 412 -22.55 -1.26 -0.72
C ALA A 412 -21.79 -0.29 -1.64
N MET A 413 -20.80 0.44 -1.12
CA MET A 413 -19.98 1.36 -1.91
C MET A 413 -19.08 0.62 -2.89
N ALA A 414 -18.49 -0.53 -2.50
CA ALA A 414 -17.72 -1.37 -3.42
C ALA A 414 -18.58 -1.86 -4.59
N SER A 415 -19.84 -2.25 -4.31
CA SER A 415 -20.81 -2.61 -5.35
C SER A 415 -21.14 -1.42 -6.24
N ALA A 416 -21.30 -0.22 -5.68
CA ALA A 416 -21.53 1.02 -6.43
C ALA A 416 -20.36 1.36 -7.38
N GLN A 417 -19.12 1.29 -6.88
CA GLN A 417 -17.91 1.52 -7.67
C GLN A 417 -17.78 0.49 -8.81
N GLY A 418 -17.94 -0.79 -8.48
CA GLY A 418 -17.92 -1.86 -9.48
C GLY A 418 -19.00 -1.68 -10.55
N ALA A 419 -20.20 -1.23 -10.16
CA ALA A 419 -21.27 -0.98 -11.10
C ALA A 419 -20.98 0.18 -12.05
N VAL A 420 -20.37 1.26 -11.54
CA VAL A 420 -19.94 2.40 -12.34
C VAL A 420 -18.87 1.97 -13.36
N ASP A 421 -17.92 1.14 -12.96
CA ASP A 421 -16.85 0.65 -13.86
C ASP A 421 -17.39 -0.31 -14.93
N LEU A 422 -18.30 -1.21 -14.55
CA LEU A 422 -19.00 -2.08 -15.50
C LEU A 422 -19.83 -1.27 -16.49
N ALA A 423 -20.61 -0.29 -16.01
CA ALA A 423 -21.39 0.59 -16.86
C ALA A 423 -20.52 1.39 -17.83
N ARG A 424 -19.36 1.93 -17.39
CA ARG A 424 -18.42 2.64 -18.26
C ARG A 424 -17.90 1.74 -19.37
N THR A 425 -17.54 0.51 -19.03
CA THR A 425 -17.14 -0.53 -20.00
C THR A 425 -18.24 -0.80 -21.01
N LEU A 426 -19.49 -0.94 -20.55
CA LEU A 426 -20.66 -1.18 -21.39
C LEU A 426 -20.97 -0.03 -22.34
N ARG A 427 -20.86 1.21 -21.86
CA ARG A 427 -21.04 2.39 -22.70
C ARG A 427 -19.99 2.44 -23.81
N ALA A 428 -18.73 2.15 -23.47
CA ALA A 428 -17.65 2.12 -24.45
C ALA A 428 -17.87 1.03 -25.51
N SER A 429 -18.27 -0.18 -25.11
CA SER A 429 -18.52 -1.29 -26.03
C SER A 429 -19.77 -1.10 -26.89
N ALA A 430 -20.79 -0.41 -26.37
CA ALA A 430 -21.99 -0.02 -27.11
C ALA A 430 -21.82 1.28 -27.91
N HIS A 431 -20.63 1.87 -27.93
CA HIS A 431 -20.32 3.16 -28.60
C HIS A 431 -21.21 4.33 -28.14
N LEU A 432 -21.66 4.32 -26.88
CA LEU A 432 -22.49 5.37 -26.27
C LEU A 432 -21.61 6.44 -25.63
N LYS A 433 -21.70 7.68 -26.13
CA LYS A 433 -21.01 8.87 -25.58
C LYS A 433 -21.33 9.04 -24.09
N THR A 434 -20.37 9.29 -23.21
CA THR A 434 -20.61 9.42 -21.75
C THR A 434 -21.67 10.47 -21.38
N ARG A 435 -21.79 11.55 -22.16
CA ARG A 435 -22.76 12.64 -21.90
C ARG A 435 -24.17 12.37 -22.40
N GLN A 436 -24.37 11.33 -23.22
CA GLN A 436 -25.68 10.88 -23.65
C GLN A 436 -26.42 10.25 -22.45
N PRO A 437 -27.48 10.88 -21.89
CA PRO A 437 -28.25 10.22 -20.84
C PRO A 437 -28.93 8.96 -21.39
N LEU A 438 -29.02 7.92 -20.56
CA LEU A 438 -29.82 6.73 -20.83
C LEU A 438 -31.02 6.69 -19.89
N ALA A 439 -32.05 5.92 -20.24
CA ALA A 439 -33.25 5.81 -19.41
C ALA A 439 -32.93 5.10 -18.10
N THR A 440 -32.57 3.82 -18.18
CA THR A 440 -32.48 2.95 -17.01
C THR A 440 -31.21 2.11 -17.05
N ALA A 441 -30.64 1.87 -15.87
CA ALA A 441 -29.72 0.78 -15.64
C ALA A 441 -30.34 -0.19 -14.65
N TRP A 442 -30.15 -1.49 -14.87
CA TRP A 442 -30.51 -2.52 -13.91
C TRP A 442 -29.26 -3.11 -13.30
N MET A 443 -29.35 -3.44 -12.01
CA MET A 443 -28.23 -3.99 -11.26
C MET A 443 -28.70 -5.17 -10.42
N ALA A 444 -27.97 -6.27 -10.49
CA ALA A 444 -28.15 -7.39 -9.58
C ALA A 444 -26.91 -7.50 -8.68
N LEU A 445 -27.07 -7.33 -7.38
CA LEU A 445 -25.98 -7.32 -6.40
C LEU A 445 -25.39 -8.71 -6.17
N PRO A 446 -24.08 -8.85 -5.82
CA PRO A 446 -23.47 -10.15 -5.54
C PRO A 446 -24.21 -10.95 -4.47
N ASP A 447 -24.56 -10.29 -3.36
CA ASP A 447 -25.48 -10.81 -2.36
C ASP A 447 -26.90 -10.36 -2.70
N ARG A 448 -27.73 -11.30 -3.14
CA ARG A 448 -29.14 -11.07 -3.52
C ARG A 448 -30.01 -10.60 -2.36
N GLY A 449 -29.57 -10.74 -1.11
CA GLY A 449 -30.27 -10.22 0.08
C GLY A 449 -29.80 -8.83 0.53
N ALA A 450 -28.72 -8.30 -0.06
CA ALA A 450 -28.15 -7.02 0.35
C ALA A 450 -28.98 -5.84 -0.17
N ALA A 451 -29.15 -4.82 0.66
CA ALA A 451 -29.78 -3.56 0.27
C ALA A 451 -28.72 -2.52 -0.08
N ILE A 452 -28.99 -1.74 -1.13
CA ILE A 452 -28.23 -0.52 -1.46
C ILE A 452 -29.16 0.69 -1.27
N GLY A 453 -28.70 1.68 -0.51
CA GLY A 453 -29.53 2.83 -0.17
C GLY A 453 -29.75 3.79 -1.35
N ASP A 454 -30.87 4.51 -1.32
CA ASP A 454 -31.27 5.47 -2.36
C ASP A 454 -30.19 6.52 -2.70
N GLU A 455 -29.43 6.96 -1.70
CA GLU A 455 -28.35 7.94 -1.90
C GLU A 455 -27.22 7.38 -2.79
N LEU A 456 -26.87 6.10 -2.61
CA LEU A 456 -25.90 5.41 -3.46
C LEU A 456 -26.47 5.14 -4.85
N LEU A 457 -27.75 4.76 -4.95
CA LEU A 457 -28.40 4.57 -6.26
C LEU A 457 -28.39 5.86 -7.10
N ARG A 458 -28.66 7.01 -6.47
CA ARG A 458 -28.54 8.33 -7.12
C ARG A 458 -27.11 8.63 -7.54
N LEU A 459 -26.14 8.37 -6.66
CA LEU A 459 -24.72 8.54 -6.98
C LEU A 459 -24.31 7.70 -8.19
N ILE A 460 -24.71 6.43 -8.23
CA ILE A 460 -24.46 5.54 -9.36
C ILE A 460 -25.11 6.14 -10.62
N ALA A 461 -26.40 6.48 -10.55
CA ALA A 461 -27.16 7.03 -11.67
C ALA A 461 -26.48 8.27 -12.29
N ASP A 462 -26.02 9.19 -11.44
CA ASP A 462 -25.29 10.38 -11.84
C ASP A 462 -23.95 10.04 -12.51
N GLU A 463 -23.18 9.12 -11.92
CA GLU A 463 -21.85 8.72 -12.40
C GLU A 463 -21.89 7.95 -13.73
N ILE A 464 -22.94 7.16 -13.97
CA ILE A 464 -23.13 6.41 -15.23
C ILE A 464 -24.02 7.15 -16.23
N ASN A 465 -24.57 8.29 -15.82
CA ASN A 465 -25.48 9.13 -16.58
C ASN A 465 -26.72 8.39 -17.10
N VAL A 466 -27.50 7.85 -16.16
CA VAL A 466 -28.85 7.29 -16.40
C VAL A 466 -29.91 8.01 -15.57
N LYS A 467 -31.19 7.93 -15.95
CA LYS A 467 -32.28 8.55 -15.18
C LYS A 467 -32.63 7.75 -13.93
N GLU A 468 -32.49 6.44 -14.00
CA GLU A 468 -32.85 5.54 -12.91
C GLU A 468 -31.93 4.32 -12.86
N VAL A 469 -31.60 3.88 -11.65
CA VAL A 469 -30.93 2.60 -11.38
C VAL A 469 -31.90 1.73 -10.60
N VAL A 470 -32.22 0.56 -11.16
CA VAL A 470 -33.15 -0.40 -10.57
C VAL A 470 -32.40 -1.62 -10.10
N VAL A 471 -32.52 -1.95 -8.81
CA VAL A 471 -31.98 -3.19 -8.25
C VAL A 471 -32.93 -4.33 -8.55
N ILE A 472 -32.41 -5.44 -9.05
CA ILE A 472 -33.17 -6.62 -9.44
C ILE A 472 -32.62 -7.87 -8.77
N ASP A 473 -33.53 -8.73 -8.30
CA ASP A 473 -33.19 -10.02 -7.69
C ASP A 473 -32.94 -11.11 -8.75
N ASP A 474 -33.64 -11.00 -9.88
CA ASP A 474 -33.55 -11.91 -11.02
C ASP A 474 -33.23 -11.14 -12.32
N ASP A 475 -32.12 -11.52 -12.94
CA ASP A 475 -31.63 -10.95 -14.21
C ASP A 475 -32.08 -11.75 -15.44
N SER A 476 -32.79 -12.87 -15.26
CA SER A 476 -33.25 -13.75 -16.35
C SER A 476 -34.13 -13.03 -17.39
N GLY A 477 -34.86 -12.00 -16.96
CA GLY A 477 -35.69 -11.14 -17.82
C GLY A 477 -34.90 -10.17 -18.70
N LEU A 478 -33.65 -9.86 -18.34
CA LEU A 478 -32.81 -8.87 -19.02
C LEU A 478 -31.59 -9.49 -19.72
N VAL A 479 -31.23 -10.71 -19.33
CA VAL A 479 -30.02 -11.39 -19.77
C VAL A 479 -30.39 -12.73 -20.40
N GLU A 480 -29.82 -13.02 -21.58
CA GLU A 480 -29.82 -14.37 -22.14
C GLU A 480 -28.58 -15.10 -21.60
N ARG A 481 -28.76 -16.17 -20.83
CA ARG A 481 -27.64 -16.97 -20.31
C ARG A 481 -27.17 -17.96 -21.37
N ARG A 482 -25.93 -17.82 -21.84
CA ARG A 482 -25.28 -18.80 -22.71
C ARG A 482 -24.23 -19.57 -21.95
N VAL A 483 -24.22 -20.88 -22.11
CA VAL A 483 -23.23 -21.73 -21.47
C VAL A 483 -22.10 -22.03 -22.44
N LYS A 484 -20.87 -21.80 -22.01
CA LYS A 484 -19.65 -22.12 -22.76
C LYS A 484 -18.93 -23.26 -22.05
N PRO A 485 -18.98 -24.49 -22.60
CA PRO A 485 -18.25 -25.63 -22.04
C PRO A 485 -16.73 -25.44 -22.12
N LEU A 486 -16.01 -25.72 -21.03
CA LEU A 486 -14.56 -25.58 -20.95
C LEU A 486 -13.85 -26.83 -21.50
N LEU A 487 -13.49 -26.77 -22.78
CA LEU A 487 -12.82 -27.88 -23.51
C LEU A 487 -11.64 -28.51 -22.76
N PRO A 488 -10.73 -27.77 -22.08
CA PRO A 488 -9.62 -28.36 -21.34
C PRO A 488 -10.07 -29.31 -20.21
N LYS A 489 -11.24 -29.07 -19.61
CA LYS A 489 -11.76 -29.84 -18.48
C LYS A 489 -12.61 -31.04 -18.93
N ILE A 490 -13.41 -30.85 -19.98
CA ILE A 490 -14.39 -31.86 -20.42
C ILE A 490 -13.87 -32.77 -21.55
N GLY A 491 -12.78 -32.38 -22.22
CA GLY A 491 -12.33 -33.00 -23.48
C GLY A 491 -12.02 -34.50 -23.38
N ARG A 492 -11.30 -34.92 -22.33
CA ARG A 492 -10.95 -36.34 -22.10
C ARG A 492 -12.14 -37.19 -21.68
N ARG A 493 -13.10 -36.57 -20.96
CA ARG A 493 -14.27 -37.25 -20.39
C ARG A 493 -15.36 -37.47 -21.43
N LEU A 494 -15.62 -36.47 -22.28
CA LEU A 494 -16.77 -36.47 -23.19
C LEU A 494 -16.49 -37.03 -24.58
N GLY A 495 -15.24 -37.02 -25.05
CA GLY A 495 -14.84 -37.65 -26.31
C GLY A 495 -15.78 -37.32 -27.50
N SER A 496 -16.49 -38.33 -28.02
CA SER A 496 -17.40 -38.20 -29.15
C SER A 496 -18.68 -37.39 -28.87
N ALA A 497 -19.02 -37.10 -27.61
CA ALA A 497 -20.17 -36.28 -27.24
C ALA A 497 -19.90 -34.76 -27.35
N ILE A 498 -18.64 -34.34 -27.49
CA ILE A 498 -18.25 -32.92 -27.57
C ILE A 498 -19.02 -32.14 -28.66
N PRO A 499 -19.15 -32.64 -29.91
CA PRO A 499 -19.86 -31.89 -30.95
C PRO A 499 -21.33 -31.64 -30.60
N ALA A 500 -22.00 -32.59 -29.95
CA ALA A 500 -23.40 -32.47 -29.54
C ALA A 500 -23.55 -31.47 -28.37
N VAL A 501 -22.68 -31.56 -27.36
CA VAL A 501 -22.66 -30.61 -26.22
C VAL A 501 -22.36 -29.19 -26.70
N MET A 502 -21.40 -29.01 -27.62
CA MET A 502 -21.08 -27.70 -28.20
C MET A 502 -22.17 -27.17 -29.15
N ALA A 503 -23.03 -28.05 -29.70
CA ALA A 503 -24.18 -27.64 -30.51
C ALA A 503 -25.33 -27.17 -29.61
N ALA A 504 -25.66 -27.93 -28.56
CA ALA A 504 -26.66 -27.53 -27.56
C ALA A 504 -26.29 -26.22 -26.84
N ALA A 505 -25.01 -26.05 -26.52
CA ALA A 505 -24.46 -24.80 -25.97
C ALA A 505 -24.69 -23.59 -26.90
N ARG A 506 -24.66 -23.80 -28.22
CA ARG A 506 -24.86 -22.74 -29.23
C ARG A 506 -26.32 -22.42 -29.49
N THR A 507 -27.21 -23.42 -29.39
CA THR A 507 -28.65 -23.25 -29.59
C THR A 507 -29.38 -22.77 -28.34
N GLY A 508 -28.72 -22.79 -27.17
CA GLY A 508 -29.32 -22.39 -25.90
C GLY A 508 -30.22 -23.46 -25.28
N GLU A 509 -30.16 -24.70 -25.77
CA GLU A 509 -30.86 -25.85 -25.20
C GLU A 509 -30.13 -26.33 -23.93
N VAL A 510 -30.40 -25.65 -22.82
CA VAL A 510 -29.69 -25.82 -21.56
C VAL A 510 -30.64 -25.98 -20.39
N GLU A 511 -30.38 -26.97 -19.54
CA GLU A 511 -31.06 -27.15 -18.26
C GLU A 511 -30.08 -26.83 -17.12
N PHE A 512 -30.47 -25.90 -16.23
CA PHE A 512 -29.68 -25.53 -15.06
C PHE A 512 -30.14 -26.34 -13.84
N GLY A 513 -29.20 -26.97 -13.15
CA GLY A 513 -29.44 -27.63 -11.86
C GLY A 513 -29.29 -26.68 -10.68
N ASP A 514 -29.97 -26.98 -9.56
CA ASP A 514 -29.93 -26.17 -8.33
C ASP A 514 -28.55 -26.13 -7.67
N ASP A 515 -27.67 -27.08 -8.01
CA ASP A 515 -26.27 -27.17 -7.54
C ASP A 515 -25.27 -26.43 -8.45
N GLY A 516 -25.76 -25.67 -9.43
CA GLY A 516 -24.94 -24.96 -10.42
C GLY A 516 -24.42 -25.84 -11.56
N SER A 517 -24.81 -27.13 -11.59
CA SER A 517 -24.53 -28.00 -12.73
C SER A 517 -25.37 -27.60 -13.95
N VAL A 518 -24.87 -27.93 -15.14
CA VAL A 518 -25.53 -27.61 -16.39
C VAL A 518 -25.66 -28.85 -17.26
N THR A 519 -26.88 -29.13 -17.73
CA THR A 519 -27.13 -30.24 -18.66
C THR A 519 -27.30 -29.72 -20.10
N LEU A 520 -26.45 -30.22 -21.00
CA LEU A 520 -26.43 -29.90 -22.43
C LEU A 520 -26.46 -31.20 -23.23
N ALA A 521 -27.42 -31.35 -24.14
CA ALA A 521 -27.59 -32.57 -24.96
C ALA A 521 -27.60 -33.88 -24.13
N GLY A 522 -28.20 -33.84 -22.93
CA GLY A 522 -28.28 -34.99 -22.01
C GLY A 522 -26.99 -35.29 -21.22
N VAL A 523 -25.98 -34.41 -21.30
CA VAL A 523 -24.72 -34.52 -20.55
C VAL A 523 -24.68 -33.45 -19.46
N THR A 524 -24.57 -33.88 -18.20
CA THR A 524 -24.37 -32.97 -17.07
C THR A 524 -22.90 -32.58 -16.93
N LEU A 525 -22.67 -31.28 -16.80
CA LEU A 525 -21.39 -30.64 -16.57
C LEU A 525 -21.38 -30.01 -15.17
N ALA A 526 -20.28 -30.20 -14.44
CA ALA A 526 -20.08 -29.58 -13.14
C ALA A 526 -19.92 -28.05 -13.27
N PRO A 527 -20.17 -27.26 -12.20
CA PRO A 527 -20.04 -25.80 -12.23
C PRO A 527 -18.68 -25.33 -12.72
N ASP A 528 -17.61 -26.06 -12.41
CA ASP A 528 -16.26 -25.69 -12.80
C ASP A 528 -15.90 -26.14 -14.23
N GLU A 529 -16.74 -26.94 -14.90
CA GLU A 529 -16.57 -27.41 -16.27
C GLU A 529 -17.20 -26.49 -17.32
N VAL A 530 -17.92 -25.45 -16.89
CA VAL A 530 -18.63 -24.51 -17.75
C VAL A 530 -18.38 -23.07 -17.34
N GLU A 531 -18.53 -22.16 -18.30
CA GLU A 531 -18.56 -20.72 -18.08
C GLU A 531 -19.95 -20.22 -18.51
N ILE A 532 -20.70 -19.59 -17.60
CA ILE A 532 -22.02 -19.02 -17.90
C ILE A 532 -21.80 -17.56 -18.32
N LEU A 533 -22.10 -17.26 -19.58
CA LEU A 533 -22.00 -15.94 -20.17
C LEU A 533 -23.37 -15.25 -20.16
N ALA A 534 -23.42 -14.05 -19.61
CA ALA A 534 -24.54 -13.14 -19.74
C ALA A 534 -24.50 -12.47 -21.12
N MET A 535 -25.50 -12.71 -21.98
CA MET A 535 -25.64 -12.07 -23.29
C MET A 535 -26.73 -10.99 -23.23
N PRO A 536 -26.48 -9.80 -23.81
CA PRO A 536 -27.46 -8.73 -23.82
C PRO A 536 -28.63 -9.11 -24.72
N ARG A 537 -29.85 -8.78 -24.28
CA ARG A 537 -31.02 -8.80 -25.15
C ARG A 537 -30.98 -7.59 -26.11
N PRO A 538 -31.66 -7.65 -27.27
CA PRO A 538 -31.74 -6.50 -28.19
C PRO A 538 -32.17 -5.22 -27.45
N GLY A 539 -31.43 -4.13 -27.65
CA GLY A 539 -31.68 -2.86 -26.96
C GLY A 539 -31.02 -2.73 -25.57
N THR A 540 -30.25 -3.72 -25.12
CA THR A 540 -29.52 -3.66 -23.85
C THR A 540 -28.02 -3.93 -24.02
N ALA A 541 -27.22 -3.60 -23.01
CA ALA A 541 -25.84 -4.03 -22.88
C ALA A 541 -25.63 -4.61 -21.47
N VAL A 542 -24.96 -5.75 -21.33
CA VAL A 542 -24.75 -6.43 -20.03
C VAL A 542 -23.28 -6.73 -19.77
N ALA A 543 -22.83 -6.49 -18.55
CA ALA A 543 -21.53 -6.91 -18.03
C ALA A 543 -21.71 -7.48 -16.62
N HIS A 544 -20.81 -8.38 -16.25
CA HIS A 544 -20.78 -8.96 -14.91
C HIS A 544 -19.33 -9.08 -14.43
N HIS A 545 -19.14 -8.96 -13.12
CA HIS A 545 -17.88 -9.20 -12.44
C HIS A 545 -18.17 -9.59 -11.00
N ASP A 546 -17.58 -10.68 -10.52
CA ASP A 546 -17.67 -11.15 -9.13
C ASP A 546 -19.11 -11.18 -8.56
N GLY A 547 -20.07 -11.67 -9.35
CA GLY A 547 -21.49 -11.78 -8.97
C GLY A 547 -22.31 -10.50 -9.12
N LEU A 548 -21.68 -9.34 -9.32
CA LEU A 548 -22.34 -8.10 -9.68
C LEU A 548 -22.69 -8.13 -11.17
N VAL A 549 -23.96 -7.88 -11.51
CA VAL A 549 -24.44 -7.77 -12.90
C VAL A 549 -24.97 -6.37 -13.12
N VAL A 550 -24.56 -5.74 -14.22
CA VAL A 550 -25.08 -4.44 -14.66
C VAL A 550 -25.61 -4.56 -16.07
N VAL A 551 -26.83 -4.07 -16.28
CA VAL A 551 -27.49 -3.99 -17.58
C VAL A 551 -27.82 -2.53 -17.87
N LEU A 552 -27.43 -2.02 -19.03
CA LEU A 552 -27.81 -0.68 -19.52
C LEU A 552 -28.89 -0.78 -20.58
N ASP A 553 -29.92 0.05 -20.47
CA ASP A 553 -30.82 0.32 -21.59
C ASP A 553 -30.09 1.18 -22.63
N THR A 554 -29.94 0.66 -23.85
CA THR A 554 -29.26 1.34 -24.95
C THR A 554 -30.25 2.01 -25.92
N ALA A 555 -31.56 1.89 -25.68
CA ALA A 555 -32.57 2.55 -26.50
C ALA A 555 -32.58 4.07 -26.24
N LEU A 556 -32.33 4.85 -27.30
CA LEU A 556 -32.35 6.31 -27.24
C LEU A 556 -33.71 6.84 -27.72
N THR A 557 -34.43 7.52 -26.81
CA THR A 557 -35.63 8.27 -27.18
C THR A 557 -35.24 9.65 -27.74
N PRO A 558 -36.10 10.30 -28.55
CA PRO A 558 -35.82 11.65 -29.05
C PRO A 558 -35.52 12.67 -27.93
N ALA A 559 -36.16 12.53 -26.77
CA ALA A 559 -35.91 13.37 -25.61
C ALA A 559 -34.50 13.15 -25.00
N LEU A 560 -34.05 11.89 -24.91
CA LEU A 560 -32.71 11.57 -24.44
C LEU A 560 -31.64 12.09 -25.41
N VAL A 561 -31.85 11.97 -26.72
CA VAL A 561 -30.94 12.52 -27.73
C VAL A 561 -30.82 14.05 -27.57
N ALA A 562 -31.95 14.76 -27.49
CA ALA A 562 -31.97 16.21 -27.33
C ALA A 562 -31.26 16.68 -26.04
N GLU A 563 -31.42 15.95 -24.93
CA GLU A 563 -30.71 16.25 -23.68
C GLU A 563 -29.21 15.96 -23.79
N GLY A 564 -28.82 14.89 -24.51
CA GLY A 564 -27.43 14.59 -24.81
C GLY A 564 -26.75 15.70 -25.61
N GLU A 565 -27.42 16.19 -26.66
CA GLU A 565 -26.98 17.32 -27.47
C GLU A 565 -26.85 18.60 -26.65
N ALA A 566 -27.83 18.88 -25.78
CA ALA A 566 -27.79 20.02 -24.87
C ALA A 566 -26.57 19.98 -23.93
N ARG A 567 -26.22 18.81 -23.39
CA ARG A 567 -25.05 18.62 -22.51
C ARG A 567 -23.73 18.76 -23.27
N GLU A 568 -23.65 18.29 -24.51
CA GLU A 568 -22.47 18.51 -25.36
C GLU A 568 -22.30 19.98 -25.71
N LEU A 569 -23.39 20.68 -26.01
CA LEU A 569 -23.38 22.13 -26.25
C LEU A 569 -22.91 22.91 -25.00
N ALA A 570 -23.45 22.59 -23.82
CA ALA A 570 -23.03 23.20 -22.56
C ALA A 570 -21.54 22.99 -22.27
N ARG A 571 -21.01 21.78 -22.53
CA ARG A 571 -19.56 21.51 -22.42
C ARG A 571 -18.77 22.41 -23.36
N ALA A 572 -19.13 22.45 -24.63
CA ALA A 572 -18.38 23.21 -25.62
C ALA A 572 -18.36 24.71 -25.28
N ILE A 573 -19.45 25.24 -24.72
CA ILE A 573 -19.49 26.60 -24.18
C ILE A 573 -18.49 26.75 -23.01
N GLN A 574 -18.45 25.81 -22.07
CA GLN A 574 -17.51 25.85 -20.93
C GLN A 574 -16.04 25.66 -21.33
N GLU A 575 -15.77 24.90 -22.39
CA GLU A 575 -14.44 24.80 -23.00
C GLU A 575 -14.05 26.13 -23.65
N LEU A 576 -14.96 26.72 -24.44
CA LEU A 576 -14.74 28.02 -25.06
C LEU A 576 -14.56 29.15 -24.04
N ARG A 577 -15.23 29.08 -22.88
CA ARG A 577 -15.03 30.01 -21.75
C ARG A 577 -13.61 29.91 -21.20
N ARG A 578 -13.10 28.69 -21.03
CA ARG A 578 -11.74 28.45 -20.55
C ARG A 578 -10.69 28.92 -21.55
N GLU A 579 -10.89 28.66 -22.83
CA GLU A 579 -10.01 29.16 -23.90
C GLU A 579 -10.01 30.69 -23.98
N ALA A 580 -11.14 31.33 -23.70
CA ALA A 580 -11.26 32.78 -23.61
C ALA A 580 -10.65 33.38 -22.32
N GLY A 581 -10.11 32.56 -21.41
CA GLY A 581 -9.55 33.02 -20.13
C GLY A 581 -10.60 33.62 -19.19
N LEU A 582 -11.84 33.15 -19.27
CA LEU A 582 -12.94 33.60 -18.40
C LEU A 582 -12.98 32.82 -17.10
N GLU A 583 -13.27 33.51 -16.01
CA GLU A 583 -13.47 32.92 -14.70
C GLU A 583 -14.85 32.26 -14.60
N LEU A 584 -15.05 31.42 -13.58
CA LEU A 584 -16.27 30.62 -13.39
C LEU A 584 -17.53 31.48 -13.14
N ASP A 585 -17.37 32.70 -12.66
CA ASP A 585 -18.43 33.67 -12.31
C ASP A 585 -18.62 34.79 -13.36
N ASP A 586 -17.78 34.82 -14.40
CA ASP A 586 -17.91 35.79 -15.49
C ASP A 586 -19.25 35.60 -16.25
N ARG A 587 -20.00 36.68 -16.43
CA ARG A 587 -21.17 36.68 -17.33
C ARG A 587 -20.74 36.80 -18.78
N ILE A 588 -21.43 36.12 -19.69
CA ILE A 588 -21.10 36.12 -21.13
C ILE A 588 -22.28 36.53 -22.01
N ASP A 589 -21.99 37.14 -23.16
CA ASP A 589 -22.93 37.15 -24.28
C ASP A 589 -22.65 35.90 -25.12
N LEU A 590 -23.67 35.09 -25.39
CA LEU A 590 -23.56 33.82 -26.11
C LEU A 590 -24.40 33.86 -27.40
N TRP A 591 -23.75 33.61 -28.53
CA TRP A 591 -24.41 33.35 -29.81
C TRP A 591 -24.35 31.87 -30.11
N VAL A 592 -25.48 31.31 -30.50
CA VAL A 592 -25.59 29.91 -30.90
C VAL A 592 -26.20 29.86 -32.29
N GLY A 593 -25.56 29.13 -33.19
CA GLY A 593 -26.04 28.88 -34.54
C GLY A 593 -27.34 28.05 -34.57
N PRO A 594 -27.85 27.74 -35.77
CA PRO A 594 -29.06 26.93 -35.92
C PRO A 594 -28.96 25.61 -35.17
N LEU A 595 -29.98 25.31 -34.36
CA LEU A 595 -30.15 24.08 -33.58
C LEU A 595 -31.46 23.42 -33.99
N GLY A 596 -31.54 22.09 -33.87
CA GLY A 596 -32.82 21.39 -33.96
C GLY A 596 -33.79 21.83 -32.86
N ASP A 597 -35.10 21.83 -33.15
CA ASP A 597 -36.16 22.34 -32.27
C ASP A 597 -36.11 21.74 -30.85
N SER A 598 -35.74 20.46 -30.73
CA SER A 598 -35.63 19.76 -29.45
C SER A 598 -34.42 20.20 -28.61
N ALA A 599 -33.25 20.41 -29.23
CA ALA A 599 -32.06 20.90 -28.53
C ALA A 599 -32.20 22.39 -28.18
N ALA A 600 -32.90 23.17 -29.01
CA ALA A 600 -33.18 24.58 -28.77
C ALA A 600 -34.01 24.81 -27.48
N ALA A 601 -34.88 23.87 -27.11
CA ALA A 601 -35.67 23.94 -25.89
C ALA A 601 -34.82 23.96 -24.60
N HIS A 602 -33.58 23.45 -24.66
CA HIS A 602 -32.66 23.43 -23.52
C HIS A 602 -31.77 24.68 -23.42
N LEU A 603 -31.75 25.54 -24.44
CA LEU A 603 -30.90 26.75 -24.45
C LEU A 603 -31.08 27.67 -23.24
N PRO A 604 -32.30 27.92 -22.71
CA PRO A 604 -32.47 28.76 -21.53
C PRO A 604 -31.76 28.17 -20.29
N ALA A 605 -31.84 26.86 -20.09
CA ALA A 605 -31.17 26.20 -18.97
C ALA A 605 -29.65 26.22 -19.13
N ILE A 606 -29.15 25.96 -20.35
CA ILE A 606 -27.71 26.08 -20.65
C ILE A 606 -27.22 27.50 -20.40
N ALA A 607 -28.03 28.51 -20.78
CA ALA A 607 -27.67 29.90 -20.57
C ALA A 607 -27.56 30.24 -19.09
N ASP A 608 -28.48 29.76 -18.25
CA ASP A 608 -28.42 29.95 -16.80
C ASP A 608 -27.18 29.27 -16.18
N ASP A 609 -26.95 28.00 -16.50
CA ASP A 609 -25.80 27.20 -16.03
C ASP A 609 -24.44 27.78 -16.44
N THR A 610 -24.41 28.52 -17.56
CA THR A 610 -23.20 29.13 -18.12
C THR A 610 -23.13 30.63 -17.86
N LEU A 611 -24.01 31.21 -17.04
CA LEU A 611 -24.11 32.66 -16.78
C LEU A 611 -24.15 33.49 -18.07
N ALA A 612 -24.80 32.94 -19.09
CA ALA A 612 -24.88 33.49 -20.42
C ALA A 612 -26.17 34.27 -20.65
N VAL A 613 -26.07 35.33 -21.43
CA VAL A 613 -27.21 36.00 -22.04
C VAL A 613 -27.21 35.64 -23.52
N LEU A 614 -28.28 34.99 -23.97
CA LEU A 614 -28.47 34.63 -25.37
C LEU A 614 -28.56 35.90 -26.22
N ALA A 615 -27.63 36.04 -27.16
CA ALA A 615 -27.55 37.19 -28.04
C ALA A 615 -28.16 36.86 -29.42
N SER A 616 -28.92 37.79 -29.97
CA SER A 616 -29.53 37.69 -31.29
C SER A 616 -28.63 38.26 -32.39
N GLY A 617 -28.71 37.71 -33.61
CA GLY A 617 -27.97 38.19 -34.79
C GLY A 617 -26.58 37.58 -34.93
N ASP A 618 -25.76 38.14 -35.82
CA ASP A 618 -24.40 37.63 -36.06
C ASP A 618 -23.42 38.05 -34.95
N PRO A 619 -22.50 37.16 -34.53
CA PRO A 619 -21.49 37.49 -33.53
C PRO A 619 -20.50 38.55 -34.09
N PRO A 620 -20.10 39.55 -33.28
CA PRO A 620 -19.15 40.60 -33.69
C PRO A 620 -17.83 40.04 -34.23
N THR A 621 -17.13 40.83 -35.04
CA THR A 621 -15.80 40.49 -35.54
C THR A 621 -14.79 40.40 -34.39
N GLY A 622 -13.99 39.32 -34.34
CA GLY A 622 -12.96 39.11 -33.31
C GLY A 622 -13.44 38.39 -32.03
N VAL A 623 -14.70 37.97 -31.98
CA VAL A 623 -15.23 37.11 -30.89
C VAL A 623 -14.75 35.67 -31.07
N LEU A 624 -14.37 35.00 -29.97
CA LEU A 624 -13.93 33.61 -30.00
C LEU A 624 -15.09 32.70 -30.43
N ARG A 625 -14.81 31.76 -31.35
CA ARG A 625 -15.81 30.86 -31.93
C ARG A 625 -15.32 29.42 -31.85
N SER A 626 -16.26 28.50 -31.72
CA SER A 626 -16.00 27.06 -31.83
C SER A 626 -17.17 26.38 -32.56
N THR A 627 -16.87 25.27 -33.23
CA THR A 627 -17.88 24.42 -33.88
C THR A 627 -18.05 23.15 -33.07
N VAL A 628 -19.29 22.83 -32.75
CA VAL A 628 -19.66 21.64 -31.99
C VAL A 628 -20.37 20.67 -32.92
N GLU A 629 -19.84 19.44 -33.03
CA GLU A 629 -20.49 18.37 -33.78
C GLU A 629 -21.57 17.73 -32.92
N LEU A 630 -22.84 18.02 -33.23
CA LEU A 630 -24.02 17.39 -32.63
C LEU A 630 -24.60 16.34 -33.60
N ASP A 631 -25.46 15.46 -33.10
CA ASP A 631 -26.06 14.41 -33.94
C ASP A 631 -27.00 15.02 -35.01
N GLY A 632 -27.61 16.18 -34.72
CA GLY A 632 -28.35 17.03 -35.66
C GLY A 632 -27.50 17.88 -36.62
N GLY A 633 -26.16 17.82 -36.54
CA GLY A 633 -25.21 18.55 -37.39
C GLY A 633 -24.32 19.56 -36.65
N PRO A 634 -23.38 20.22 -37.36
CA PRO A 634 -22.43 21.15 -36.75
C PRO A 634 -23.12 22.46 -36.32
N VAL A 635 -22.94 22.84 -35.06
CA VAL A 635 -23.43 24.10 -34.48
C VAL A 635 -22.26 25.01 -34.13
N VAL A 636 -22.28 26.22 -34.68
CA VAL A 636 -21.28 27.25 -34.35
C VAL A 636 -21.71 28.00 -33.09
N ILE A 637 -20.86 28.03 -32.08
CA ILE A 637 -21.00 28.86 -30.88
C ILE A 637 -19.98 29.99 -30.89
N ALA A 638 -20.37 31.15 -30.37
CA ALA A 638 -19.46 32.26 -30.14
C ALA A 638 -19.77 32.93 -28.80
N LEU A 639 -18.73 33.37 -28.07
CA LEU A 639 -18.92 34.03 -26.79
C LEU A 639 -17.93 35.17 -26.55
N ARG A 640 -18.34 36.15 -25.76
CA ARG A 640 -17.47 37.19 -25.19
C ARG A 640 -17.84 37.47 -23.74
N ARG A 641 -16.89 37.99 -22.95
CA ARG A 641 -17.19 38.54 -21.63
C ARG A 641 -18.22 39.67 -21.78
N ARG A 642 -19.29 39.60 -21.00
CA ARG A 642 -20.25 40.69 -20.89
C ARG A 642 -19.63 41.76 -19.99
N ALA A 643 -19.58 43.01 -20.48
CA ALA A 643 -19.15 44.11 -19.64
C ALA A 643 -20.08 44.21 -18.42
N ALA A 644 -19.51 44.37 -17.22
CA ALA A 644 -20.30 44.66 -16.03
C ALA A 644 -21.11 45.94 -16.31
N GLY A 645 -22.44 45.80 -16.39
CA GLY A 645 -23.31 46.97 -16.48
C GLY A 645 -23.13 47.79 -15.21
N GLY A 646 -22.89 49.09 -15.37
CA GLY A 646 -23.01 50.06 -14.28
C GLY A 646 -24.45 50.27 -13.84
#